data_AF-A0AAU4UWX4-F1
#
_entry.id   AF-A0AAU4UWX4-F1
#
_cell.length_a   1.000
_cell.length_b   1.000
_cell.length_c   1.000
_cell.angle_alpha   90.00
_cell.angle_beta   90.00
_cell.angle_gamma   90.00
#
_symmetry.space_group_name_H-M   'P 1'
#
loop_
_entity.id
_entity.type
_entity.pdbx_description
1 polymer ?
#
loop_
_entity_poly.entity_id
_entity_poly.type
_entity_poly.pdbx_seq_one_letter_code
_entity_poly.pdbx_strand_id
1 'polypeptide(L)'
;MSIGEILAVLRRRWYVMVPLTLISLLAGAHLYRSVPVAYQSQSSVALLDSTAVAELAPAFGNPISNAGGSLVVTADVLIRTLSGTDAARDLQGIGVTDPYTVGFAANTSGPMLTLTVTGTDRENVLEETNKLTAFAGETLNALQAAAKVKPAYMVQTAPVVLPQTPVPQMKSRYQQVLGVVILGTTSAFTFSFLTDGLLAALRRRRAAGAAPARGRGRRKPWGRQLDATALLSCYLALAFFIPSNLTLPGMGGVGTPANVFALLCLFWYLATWITGRIRPAPGTRLPRVVMCLLAFSVLASYLANAMRGSSHKEVLAADRGLIGLLVWVSLVVLVSAGIQDRERLDVLLRRAVVMGAVVAAIGFYDFFTATNIADSISIPGLQSSVAQITTLDRGSFTRPRSTTAQPLEFGGMLAILLPFAVQQAFDPVRRHLRAWRRWGPVVLMGGALPLTVSRTSIIGALIVILVMVLRWKPERRWAAIGLLMGSVACFKVIIPGLIGTITALFASFVSNSDSSTQARTVKYSAIVPYLSERPLFGRGFGTFLPELFFFTDNQYMLTLAEMGLVGLIALLVLLFTGIHQGGAIRRLARTESDRELGQAFFASALVSLVIAATFDALSFPMFAGVFFLTIAAGGSYLGFVRRAAPEPATVESPCSSASQPTADRSRVPAL
;
A
#
# COMPACT_ATOMS: atom_id res chain seq x y z
N MET A 1 26.03 4.36 9.59
CA MET A 1 26.86 5.49 9.09
C MET A 1 26.35 6.77 9.69
N SER A 2 27.13 7.70 10.23
CA SER A 2 26.56 8.98 10.71
C SER A 2 26.22 9.94 9.55
N ILE A 3 25.38 10.97 9.78
CA ILE A 3 25.13 12.03 8.78
C ILE A 3 26.45 12.70 8.36
N GLY A 4 27.37 12.91 9.31
CA GLY A 4 28.71 13.42 9.04
C GLY A 4 29.54 12.48 8.17
N GLU A 5 29.40 11.16 8.30
CA GLU A 5 30.06 10.19 7.41
C GLU A 5 29.44 10.19 6.01
N ILE A 6 28.12 10.36 5.88
CA ILE A 6 27.45 10.52 4.57
C ILE A 6 27.99 11.76 3.87
N LEU A 7 28.00 12.91 4.54
CA LEU A 7 28.56 14.14 4.00
C LEU A 7 30.05 14.02 3.68
N ALA A 8 30.81 13.30 4.52
CA ALA A 8 32.23 13.05 4.26
C ALA A 8 32.46 12.15 3.03
N VAL A 9 31.62 11.13 2.82
CA VAL A 9 31.68 10.27 1.62
C VAL A 9 31.30 11.08 0.38
N LEU A 10 30.22 11.85 0.43
CA LEU A 10 29.81 12.72 -0.67
C LEU A 10 30.90 13.76 -1.00
N ARG A 11 31.51 14.38 0.01
CA ARG A 11 32.62 15.33 -0.17
C ARG A 11 33.88 14.65 -0.69
N ARG A 12 34.18 13.42 -0.25
CA ARG A 12 35.35 12.66 -0.70
C ARG A 12 35.17 12.12 -2.12
N ARG A 13 33.93 11.88 -2.55
CA ARG A 13 33.54 11.39 -3.89
C ARG A 13 32.78 12.46 -4.67
N TRP A 14 33.14 13.73 -4.45
CA TRP A 14 32.50 14.86 -5.14
C TRP A 14 32.60 14.73 -6.66
N TYR A 15 33.69 14.13 -7.16
CA TYR A 15 33.92 13.84 -8.58
C TYR A 15 32.96 12.80 -9.20
N VAL A 16 32.15 12.11 -8.38
CA VAL A 16 31.05 11.25 -8.86
C VAL A 16 29.71 11.94 -8.62
N MET A 17 29.51 12.48 -7.42
CA MET A 17 28.25 13.14 -7.03
C MET A 17 27.96 14.37 -7.89
N VAL A 18 28.90 15.30 -7.99
CA VAL A 18 28.69 16.59 -8.66
C VAL A 18 28.44 16.41 -10.15
N PRO A 19 29.25 15.65 -10.92
CA PRO A 19 29.02 15.50 -12.36
C PRO A 19 27.71 14.80 -12.69
N LEU A 20 27.34 13.72 -11.98
CA LEU A 20 26.08 13.01 -12.22
C LEU A 20 24.86 13.85 -11.85
N THR A 21 24.94 14.63 -10.77
CA THR A 21 23.87 15.57 -10.40
C THR A 21 23.76 16.70 -11.44
N LEU A 22 24.89 17.19 -11.95
CA LEU A 22 24.91 18.22 -12.99
C LEU A 22 24.32 17.70 -14.31
N ILE A 23 24.68 16.49 -14.72
CA ILE A 23 24.10 15.80 -15.90
C ILE A 23 22.60 15.63 -15.72
N SER A 24 22.15 15.25 -14.53
CA SER A 24 20.73 15.11 -14.20
C SER A 24 19.96 16.43 -14.28
N LEU A 25 20.54 17.52 -13.77
CA LEU A 25 19.98 18.87 -13.88
C LEU A 25 19.94 19.36 -15.33
N LEU A 26 21.01 19.11 -16.10
CA LEU A 26 21.08 19.45 -17.53
C LEU A 26 20.08 18.63 -18.35
N ALA A 27 19.94 17.34 -18.06
CA ALA A 27 18.94 16.47 -18.68
C ALA A 27 17.52 16.93 -18.33
N GLY A 28 17.27 17.32 -17.07
CA GLY A 28 16.00 17.92 -16.65
C GLY A 28 15.70 19.25 -17.35
N ALA A 29 16.70 20.12 -17.49
CA ALA A 29 16.57 21.39 -18.21
C ALA A 29 16.35 21.19 -19.72
N HIS A 30 17.00 20.19 -20.31
CA HIS A 30 16.79 19.80 -21.70
C HIS A 30 15.38 19.26 -21.90
N LEU A 31 14.92 18.34 -21.04
CA LEU A 31 13.55 17.82 -21.01
C LEU A 31 12.51 18.92 -20.85
N TYR A 32 12.78 19.89 -19.98
CA TYR A 32 11.90 21.03 -19.83
C TYR A 32 11.74 21.75 -21.17
N ARG A 33 12.82 21.96 -21.94
CA ARG A 33 12.74 22.62 -23.25
C ARG A 33 12.17 21.75 -24.37
N SER A 34 12.44 20.45 -24.36
CA SER A 34 12.09 19.55 -25.48
C SER A 34 10.71 18.93 -25.36
N VAL A 35 10.15 18.76 -24.16
CA VAL A 35 8.80 18.22 -23.98
C VAL A 35 7.75 19.29 -24.27
N PRO A 36 6.90 19.10 -25.30
CA PRO A 36 5.83 20.03 -25.63
C PRO A 36 4.79 20.11 -24.49
N VAL A 37 4.14 21.25 -24.36
CA VAL A 37 3.05 21.42 -23.39
C VAL A 37 1.83 20.69 -23.91
N ALA A 38 1.31 19.76 -23.11
CA ALA A 38 0.02 19.14 -23.40
C ALA A 38 -1.10 20.15 -23.13
N TYR A 39 -2.07 20.24 -24.03
CA TYR A 39 -3.30 21.00 -23.88
C TYR A 39 -4.46 20.04 -23.69
N GLN A 40 -5.38 20.41 -22.82
CA GLN A 40 -6.57 19.63 -22.55
C GLN A 40 -7.81 20.48 -22.79
N SER A 41 -8.74 19.92 -23.56
CA SER A 41 -10.08 20.48 -23.76
C SER A 41 -11.11 19.49 -23.22
N GLN A 42 -12.17 20.02 -22.63
CA GLN A 42 -13.26 19.26 -22.03
C GLN A 42 -14.60 19.75 -22.53
N SER A 43 -15.54 18.81 -22.70
CA SER A 43 -16.95 19.09 -22.90
C SER A 43 -17.80 18.21 -22.00
N SER A 44 -19.01 18.66 -21.69
CA SER A 44 -19.95 17.90 -20.87
C SER A 44 -21.30 17.78 -21.55
N VAL A 45 -21.82 16.55 -21.56
CA VAL A 45 -23.10 16.19 -22.17
C VAL A 45 -24.00 15.59 -21.11
N ALA A 46 -25.20 16.13 -20.93
CA ALA A 46 -26.23 15.53 -20.11
C ALA A 46 -27.12 14.62 -20.96
N LEU A 47 -27.53 13.49 -20.39
CA LEU A 47 -28.64 12.71 -20.93
C LEU A 47 -29.95 13.24 -20.37
N LEU A 48 -30.91 13.45 -21.26
CA LEU A 48 -32.25 13.93 -20.94
C LEU A 48 -33.28 12.84 -21.23
N ASP A 49 -34.35 12.84 -20.45
CA ASP A 49 -35.45 11.91 -20.67
C ASP A 49 -36.07 12.06 -22.07
N SER A 50 -36.63 10.96 -22.56
CA SER A 50 -37.40 10.97 -23.81
C SER A 50 -38.65 11.85 -23.69
N THR A 51 -39.14 12.39 -24.80
CA THR A 51 -40.31 13.29 -24.79
C THR A 51 -41.54 12.63 -24.16
N ALA A 52 -41.79 11.36 -24.44
CA ALA A 52 -42.92 10.62 -23.87
C ALA A 52 -42.81 10.40 -22.35
N VAL A 53 -41.59 10.21 -21.84
CA VAL A 53 -41.35 10.05 -20.39
C VAL A 53 -41.36 11.39 -19.67
N ALA A 54 -40.81 12.43 -20.30
CA ALA A 54 -40.78 13.77 -19.75
C ALA A 54 -42.19 14.36 -19.55
N GLU A 55 -43.18 14.01 -20.39
CA GLU A 55 -44.58 14.46 -20.24
C GLU A 55 -45.30 13.86 -19.02
N LEU A 56 -44.81 12.74 -18.48
CA LEU A 56 -45.40 12.08 -17.31
C LEU A 56 -44.99 12.76 -15.99
N ALA A 57 -45.79 12.58 -14.95
CA ALA A 57 -45.41 13.00 -13.59
C ALA A 57 -44.21 12.16 -13.09
N PRO A 58 -43.22 12.75 -12.40
CA PRO A 58 -43.19 14.11 -11.84
C PRO A 58 -42.58 15.18 -12.78
N ALA A 59 -42.22 14.83 -14.02
CA ALA A 59 -41.46 15.70 -14.92
C ALA A 59 -42.33 16.77 -15.62
N PHE A 60 -43.62 16.51 -15.87
CA PHE A 60 -44.60 17.46 -16.43
C PHE A 60 -44.09 18.28 -17.64
N GLY A 61 -43.40 17.62 -18.56
CA GLY A 61 -42.79 18.20 -19.76
C GLY A 61 -41.38 18.76 -19.58
N ASN A 62 -40.76 18.65 -18.39
CA ASN A 62 -39.38 19.08 -18.14
C ASN A 62 -38.40 17.88 -18.19
N PRO A 63 -37.71 17.66 -19.33
CA PRO A 63 -36.83 16.51 -19.53
C PRO A 63 -35.53 16.57 -18.71
N ILE A 64 -35.24 17.70 -18.04
CA ILE A 64 -34.09 17.88 -17.15
C ILE A 64 -34.44 17.46 -15.71
N SER A 65 -35.71 17.60 -15.32
CA SER A 65 -36.14 17.46 -13.92
C SER A 65 -36.10 16.02 -13.39
N ASN A 66 -36.15 15.02 -14.28
CA ASN A 66 -36.19 13.60 -13.93
C ASN A 66 -34.87 12.90 -14.33
N ALA A 67 -33.77 13.35 -13.74
CA ALA A 67 -32.44 12.74 -13.87
C ALA A 67 -32.31 11.43 -13.03
N GLY A 68 -33.18 10.45 -13.30
CA GLY A 68 -33.30 9.21 -12.53
C GLY A 68 -32.23 8.15 -12.83
N GLY A 69 -32.26 7.04 -12.07
CA GLY A 69 -31.27 5.96 -12.15
C GLY A 69 -31.21 5.22 -13.50
N SER A 70 -32.29 5.19 -14.28
CA SER A 70 -32.30 4.58 -15.62
C SER A 70 -31.39 5.31 -16.60
N LEU A 71 -31.37 6.65 -16.57
CA LEU A 71 -30.47 7.46 -17.41
C LEU A 71 -29.00 7.26 -17.03
N VAL A 72 -28.71 6.99 -15.76
CA VAL A 72 -27.35 6.66 -15.29
C VAL A 72 -26.88 5.33 -15.89
N VAL A 73 -27.77 4.34 -16.01
CA VAL A 73 -27.48 3.07 -16.68
C VAL A 73 -27.22 3.29 -18.18
N THR A 74 -28.04 4.10 -18.84
CA THR A 74 -27.84 4.46 -20.25
C THR A 74 -26.51 5.20 -20.47
N ALA A 75 -26.15 6.12 -19.55
CA ALA A 75 -24.87 6.80 -19.56
C ALA A 75 -23.70 5.81 -19.39
N ASP A 76 -23.79 4.83 -18.48
CA ASP A 76 -22.74 3.80 -18.32
C ASP A 76 -22.54 2.98 -19.59
N VAL A 77 -23.63 2.57 -20.26
CA VAL A 77 -23.56 1.86 -21.55
C VAL A 77 -22.89 2.72 -22.62
N LEU A 78 -23.24 4.01 -22.69
CA LEU A 78 -22.63 4.94 -23.64
C LEU A 78 -21.13 5.14 -23.35
N ILE A 79 -20.74 5.33 -22.08
CA ILE A 79 -19.32 5.45 -21.67
C ILE A 79 -18.53 4.24 -22.11
N ARG A 80 -19.04 3.03 -21.83
CA ARG A 80 -18.36 1.77 -22.18
C ARG A 80 -18.23 1.61 -23.70
N THR A 81 -19.27 1.97 -24.44
CA THR A 81 -19.24 1.93 -25.91
C THR A 81 -18.18 2.90 -26.45
N LEU A 82 -18.18 4.15 -25.99
CA LEU A 82 -17.22 5.17 -26.41
C LEU A 82 -15.77 4.88 -25.97
N SER A 83 -15.60 4.13 -24.88
CA SER A 83 -14.29 3.68 -24.40
C SER A 83 -13.80 2.39 -25.08
N GLY A 84 -14.64 1.78 -25.94
CA GLY A 84 -14.33 0.55 -26.65
C GLY A 84 -13.31 0.76 -27.77
N THR A 85 -12.62 -0.32 -28.15
CA THR A 85 -11.61 -0.29 -29.23
C THR A 85 -12.18 0.00 -30.61
N ASP A 86 -13.45 -0.36 -30.83
CA ASP A 86 -14.14 -0.11 -32.11
C ASP A 86 -14.50 1.37 -32.23
N ALA A 87 -15.07 1.97 -31.18
CA ALA A 87 -15.31 3.41 -31.12
C ALA A 87 -14.01 4.22 -31.28
N ALA A 88 -12.90 3.77 -30.68
CA ALA A 88 -11.60 4.40 -30.86
C ALA A 88 -11.11 4.34 -32.32
N ARG A 89 -11.36 3.23 -33.04
CA ARG A 89 -11.04 3.11 -34.48
C ARG A 89 -11.91 4.03 -35.33
N ASP A 90 -13.20 4.11 -35.03
CA ASP A 90 -14.13 4.99 -35.75
C ASP A 90 -13.79 6.47 -35.52
N LEU A 91 -13.47 6.84 -34.27
CA LEU A 91 -13.01 8.16 -33.89
C LEU A 91 -11.71 8.56 -34.61
N GLN A 92 -10.76 7.63 -34.73
CA GLN A 92 -9.56 7.86 -35.56
C GLN A 92 -9.90 8.05 -37.04
N GLY A 93 -10.88 7.30 -37.56
CA GLY A 93 -11.36 7.45 -38.94
C GLY A 93 -11.96 8.83 -39.25
N ILE A 94 -12.55 9.49 -38.24
CA ILE A 94 -13.09 10.86 -38.36
C ILE A 94 -12.09 11.95 -37.94
N GLY A 95 -10.83 11.58 -37.67
CA GLY A 95 -9.74 12.51 -37.39
C GLY A 95 -9.60 12.92 -35.92
N VAL A 96 -10.07 12.11 -34.98
CA VAL A 96 -9.71 12.22 -33.55
C VAL A 96 -8.50 11.32 -33.31
N THR A 97 -7.32 11.92 -33.30
CA THR A 97 -6.03 11.22 -33.20
C THR A 97 -5.38 11.35 -31.83
N ASP A 98 -5.68 12.41 -31.09
CA ASP A 98 -5.18 12.61 -29.74
C ASP A 98 -5.91 11.71 -28.73
N PRO A 99 -5.24 11.31 -27.63
CA PRO A 99 -5.86 10.48 -26.60
C PRO A 99 -7.05 11.17 -25.95
N TYR A 100 -8.18 10.47 -25.94
CA TYR A 100 -9.43 10.92 -25.33
C TYR A 100 -9.86 10.06 -24.15
N THR A 101 -10.66 10.63 -23.27
CA THR A 101 -11.27 9.93 -22.14
C THR A 101 -12.72 10.34 -21.97
N VAL A 102 -13.56 9.36 -21.66
CA VAL A 102 -15.00 9.54 -21.45
C VAL A 102 -15.35 8.97 -20.07
N GLY A 103 -16.11 9.70 -19.27
CA GLY A 103 -16.54 9.23 -17.96
C GLY A 103 -17.69 10.05 -17.41
N PHE A 104 -18.18 9.69 -16.22
CA PHE A 104 -19.15 10.52 -15.51
C PHE A 104 -18.53 11.86 -15.10
N ALA A 105 -19.32 12.92 -15.18
CA ALA A 105 -18.92 14.23 -14.71
C ALA A 105 -18.62 14.20 -13.20
N ALA A 106 -17.45 14.74 -12.82
CA ALA A 106 -17.05 14.79 -11.42
C ALA A 106 -18.04 15.65 -10.61
N ASN A 107 -18.29 15.23 -9.35
CA ASN A 107 -19.18 15.93 -8.41
C ASN A 107 -20.66 16.03 -8.84
N THR A 108 -21.12 15.14 -9.74
CA THR A 108 -22.53 15.09 -10.17
C THR A 108 -23.11 13.70 -9.90
N SER A 109 -24.32 13.66 -9.34
CA SER A 109 -25.11 12.42 -9.14
C SER A 109 -26.07 12.12 -10.29
N GLY A 110 -26.12 12.99 -11.31
CA GLY A 110 -26.95 12.87 -12.50
C GLY A 110 -26.25 12.22 -13.70
N PRO A 111 -26.98 11.94 -14.78
CA PRO A 111 -26.51 11.25 -15.98
C PRO A 111 -25.73 12.20 -16.90
N MET A 112 -24.64 12.78 -16.37
CA MET A 112 -23.77 13.71 -17.09
C MET A 112 -22.43 13.04 -17.41
N LEU A 113 -22.02 13.21 -18.65
CA LEU A 113 -20.78 12.69 -19.22
C LEU A 113 -19.79 13.84 -19.34
N THR A 114 -18.53 13.58 -19.03
CA THR A 114 -17.41 14.45 -19.37
C THR A 114 -16.56 13.77 -20.41
N LEU A 115 -16.34 14.48 -21.51
CA LEU A 115 -15.51 14.09 -22.63
C LEU A 115 -14.27 14.96 -22.60
N THR A 116 -13.11 14.36 -22.75
CA THR A 116 -11.83 15.06 -22.64
C THR A 116 -10.91 14.61 -23.74
N VAL A 117 -10.26 15.54 -24.42
CA VAL A 117 -9.17 15.27 -25.37
C VAL A 117 -7.90 15.95 -24.86
N THR A 118 -6.77 15.25 -24.95
CA THR A 118 -5.46 15.77 -24.53
C THR A 118 -4.45 15.61 -25.66
N GLY A 119 -3.93 16.72 -26.18
CA GLY A 119 -2.99 16.73 -27.30
C GLY A 119 -1.91 17.79 -27.14
N THR A 120 -1.03 17.93 -28.14
CA THR A 120 0.07 18.92 -28.10
C THR A 120 -0.23 20.19 -28.90
N ASP A 121 -1.17 20.10 -29.84
CA ASP A 121 -1.66 21.23 -30.62
C ASP A 121 -2.98 21.75 -30.06
N ARG A 122 -3.04 23.05 -29.81
CA ARG A 122 -4.21 23.71 -29.21
C ARG A 122 -5.41 23.68 -30.15
N GLU A 123 -5.22 23.94 -31.44
CA GLU A 123 -6.34 24.05 -32.37
C GLU A 123 -6.92 22.66 -32.66
N ASN A 124 -6.03 21.68 -32.87
CA ASN A 124 -6.43 20.29 -33.07
C ASN A 124 -7.23 19.74 -31.88
N VAL A 125 -6.77 19.98 -30.64
CA VAL A 125 -7.45 19.48 -29.43
C VAL A 125 -8.88 20.02 -29.30
N LEU A 126 -9.11 21.27 -29.68
CA LEU A 126 -10.45 21.85 -29.66
C LEU A 126 -11.35 21.22 -30.73
N GLU A 127 -10.83 21.07 -31.96
CA GLU A 127 -11.55 20.45 -33.07
C GLU A 127 -11.89 18.98 -32.77
N GLU A 128 -10.93 18.22 -32.25
CA GLU A 128 -11.13 16.84 -31.85
C GLU A 128 -12.13 16.70 -30.69
N THR A 129 -12.16 17.64 -29.75
CA THR A 129 -13.18 17.64 -28.68
C THR A 129 -14.58 17.88 -29.25
N ASN A 130 -14.72 18.76 -30.26
CA ASN A 130 -15.99 18.96 -30.95
C ASN A 130 -16.45 17.67 -31.66
N LYS A 131 -15.54 17.01 -32.39
CA LYS A 131 -15.82 15.73 -33.08
C LYS A 131 -16.23 14.63 -32.10
N LEU A 132 -15.51 14.49 -30.99
CA LEU A 132 -15.84 13.53 -29.94
C LEU A 132 -17.22 13.81 -29.32
N THR A 133 -17.57 15.08 -29.12
CA THR A 133 -18.87 15.49 -28.57
C THR A 133 -20.02 15.14 -29.52
N ALA A 134 -19.85 15.38 -30.82
CA ALA A 134 -20.82 15.01 -31.85
C ALA A 134 -20.97 13.48 -31.95
N PHE A 135 -19.84 12.77 -32.00
CA PHE A 135 -19.79 11.31 -32.08
C PHE A 135 -20.49 10.63 -30.90
N ALA A 136 -20.39 11.20 -29.68
CA ALA A 136 -21.11 10.69 -28.52
C ALA A 136 -22.64 10.74 -28.69
N GLY A 137 -23.17 11.82 -29.27
CA GLY A 137 -24.60 11.95 -29.59
C GLY A 137 -25.04 10.98 -30.68
N GLU A 138 -24.25 10.83 -31.74
CA GLU A 138 -24.52 9.90 -32.83
C GLU A 138 -24.52 8.44 -32.36
N THR A 139 -23.54 8.07 -31.51
CA THR A 139 -23.44 6.73 -30.92
C THR A 139 -24.66 6.41 -30.06
N LEU A 140 -25.14 7.36 -29.25
CA LEU A 140 -26.36 7.16 -28.48
C LEU A 140 -27.57 6.90 -29.39
N ASN A 141 -27.72 7.69 -30.46
CA ASN A 141 -28.81 7.51 -31.42
C ASN A 141 -28.72 6.15 -32.13
N ALA A 142 -27.52 5.73 -32.52
CA ALA A 142 -27.28 4.43 -33.16
C ALA A 142 -27.64 3.25 -32.24
N LEU A 143 -27.26 3.32 -30.94
CA LEU A 143 -27.61 2.30 -29.95
C LEU A 143 -29.13 2.18 -29.79
N GLN A 144 -29.84 3.30 -29.72
CA GLN A 144 -31.30 3.32 -29.59
C GLN A 144 -32.02 2.84 -30.85
N ALA A 145 -31.49 3.19 -32.04
CA ALA A 145 -32.00 2.72 -33.31
C ALA A 145 -31.80 1.20 -33.50
N ALA A 146 -30.64 0.67 -33.12
CA ALA A 146 -30.36 -0.76 -33.14
C ALA A 146 -31.31 -1.55 -32.22
N ALA A 147 -31.67 -0.96 -31.07
CA ALA A 147 -32.67 -1.49 -30.15
C ALA A 147 -34.14 -1.27 -30.62
N LYS A 148 -34.35 -0.66 -31.80
CA LYS A 148 -35.66 -0.36 -32.38
C LYS A 148 -36.56 0.48 -31.46
N VAL A 149 -35.95 1.39 -30.70
CA VAL A 149 -36.69 2.32 -29.83
C VAL A 149 -37.50 3.28 -30.70
N LYS A 150 -38.77 3.49 -30.35
CA LYS A 150 -39.63 4.47 -31.05
C LYS A 150 -39.11 5.90 -30.79
N PRO A 151 -39.17 6.83 -31.77
CA PRO A 151 -38.61 8.18 -31.62
C PRO A 151 -39.07 8.93 -30.37
N ALA A 152 -40.35 8.79 -29.98
CA ALA A 152 -40.91 9.44 -28.79
C ALA A 152 -40.31 8.93 -27.45
N TYR A 153 -39.67 7.76 -27.46
CA TYR A 153 -39.05 7.12 -26.30
C TYR A 153 -37.51 7.17 -26.34
N MET A 154 -36.92 7.90 -27.31
CA MET A 154 -35.48 8.06 -27.37
C MET A 154 -34.98 9.07 -26.33
N VAL A 155 -34.01 8.64 -25.53
CA VAL A 155 -33.20 9.49 -24.65
C VAL A 155 -32.43 10.50 -25.51
N GLN A 156 -32.40 11.74 -25.05
CA GLN A 156 -31.76 12.84 -25.77
C GLN A 156 -30.40 13.19 -25.15
N THR A 157 -29.51 13.78 -25.94
CA THR A 157 -28.28 14.39 -25.43
C THR A 157 -28.40 15.90 -25.47
N ALA A 158 -27.94 16.57 -24.42
CA ALA A 158 -27.83 18.03 -24.38
C ALA A 158 -26.42 18.45 -23.92
N PRO A 159 -25.68 19.25 -24.70
CA PRO A 159 -24.41 19.78 -24.25
C PRO A 159 -24.66 20.78 -23.11
N VAL A 160 -24.13 20.48 -21.93
CA VAL A 160 -24.21 21.37 -20.75
C VAL A 160 -23.00 22.30 -20.72
N VAL A 161 -21.83 21.78 -21.11
CA VAL A 161 -20.60 22.56 -21.24
C VAL A 161 -20.07 22.32 -22.64
N LEU A 162 -20.08 23.36 -23.45
CA LEU A 162 -19.46 23.34 -24.78
C LEU A 162 -17.95 23.10 -24.64
N PRO A 163 -17.30 22.49 -25.66
CA PRO A 163 -15.86 22.29 -25.70
C PRO A 163 -15.11 23.57 -25.31
N GLN A 164 -14.41 23.49 -24.18
CA GLN A 164 -13.73 24.64 -23.59
C GLN A 164 -12.44 24.94 -24.35
N THR A 165 -12.03 26.22 -24.36
CA THR A 165 -10.73 26.59 -24.92
C THR A 165 -9.62 25.79 -24.23
N PRO A 166 -8.73 25.10 -24.97
CA PRO A 166 -7.79 24.17 -24.36
C PRO A 166 -6.87 24.85 -23.36
N VAL A 167 -6.76 24.24 -22.18
CA VAL A 167 -5.96 24.75 -21.05
C VAL A 167 -4.63 23.99 -20.99
N PRO A 168 -3.49 24.68 -20.81
CA PRO A 168 -2.18 24.03 -20.73
C PRO A 168 -2.05 23.18 -19.46
N GLN A 169 -1.75 21.89 -19.65
CA GLN A 169 -1.47 20.93 -18.58
C GLN A 169 0.03 20.91 -18.26
N MET A 170 0.49 21.92 -17.53
CA MET A 170 1.91 22.02 -17.10
C MET A 170 2.32 20.93 -16.10
N LYS A 171 1.33 20.27 -15.49
CA LYS A 171 1.52 19.27 -14.44
C LYS A 171 2.36 18.09 -14.93
N SER A 172 2.12 17.54 -16.12
CA SER A 172 2.88 16.38 -16.64
C SER A 172 4.35 16.74 -16.96
N ARG A 173 4.58 17.93 -17.52
CA ARG A 173 5.92 18.43 -17.86
C ARG A 173 6.81 18.60 -16.63
N TYR A 174 6.28 19.20 -15.55
CA TYR A 174 7.03 19.32 -14.30
C TYR A 174 7.33 17.96 -13.66
N GLN A 175 6.45 16.97 -13.80
CA GLN A 175 6.64 15.64 -13.25
C GLN A 175 7.77 14.88 -13.92
N GLN A 176 7.85 14.94 -15.26
CA GLN A 176 8.93 14.29 -16.00
C GLN A 176 10.29 14.93 -15.68
N VAL A 177 10.34 16.26 -15.63
CA VAL A 177 11.56 17.01 -15.25
C VAL A 177 11.99 16.66 -13.83
N LEU A 178 11.06 16.72 -12.87
CA LEU A 178 11.35 16.41 -11.47
C LEU A 178 11.76 14.94 -11.29
N GLY A 179 11.10 14.01 -12.00
CA GLY A 179 11.44 12.60 -12.00
C GLY A 179 12.88 12.33 -12.45
N VAL A 180 13.33 12.95 -13.54
CA VAL A 180 14.71 12.82 -14.03
C VAL A 180 15.73 13.45 -13.09
N VAL A 181 15.40 14.59 -12.48
CA VAL A 181 16.27 15.24 -11.48
C VAL A 181 16.41 14.36 -10.22
N ILE A 182 15.30 13.85 -9.68
CA ILE A 182 15.30 12.98 -8.50
C ILE A 182 16.07 11.69 -8.81
N LEU A 183 15.78 11.04 -9.94
CA LEU A 183 16.42 9.77 -10.32
C LEU A 183 17.91 9.95 -10.53
N GLY A 184 18.34 10.99 -11.24
CA GLY A 184 19.76 11.22 -11.49
C GLY A 184 20.52 11.65 -10.23
N THR A 185 19.94 12.49 -9.37
CA THR A 185 20.55 12.85 -8.07
C THR A 185 20.65 11.64 -7.14
N THR A 186 19.64 10.77 -7.14
CA THR A 186 19.62 9.54 -6.32
C THR A 186 20.61 8.50 -6.85
N SER A 187 20.74 8.36 -8.16
CA SER A 187 21.79 7.56 -8.80
C SER A 187 23.18 8.11 -8.46
N ALA A 188 23.38 9.42 -8.55
CA ALA A 188 24.64 10.09 -8.19
C ALA A 188 25.04 9.80 -6.74
N PHE A 189 24.08 9.88 -5.82
CA PHE A 189 24.25 9.52 -4.43
C PHE A 189 24.67 8.04 -4.31
N THR A 190 23.92 7.13 -4.92
CA THR A 190 24.18 5.68 -4.87
C THR A 190 25.56 5.32 -5.43
N PHE A 191 25.93 5.84 -6.59
CA PHE A 191 27.25 5.63 -7.21
C PHE A 191 28.39 6.20 -6.37
N SER A 192 28.18 7.31 -5.68
CA SER A 192 29.19 7.87 -4.76
C SER A 192 29.47 6.93 -3.59
N PHE A 193 28.44 6.24 -3.07
CA PHE A 193 28.63 5.21 -2.04
C PHE A 193 29.20 3.92 -2.59
N LEU A 194 28.78 3.50 -3.79
CA LEU A 194 29.28 2.30 -4.45
C LEU A 194 30.79 2.41 -4.71
N THR A 195 31.23 3.55 -5.25
CA THR A 195 32.64 3.84 -5.53
C THR A 195 33.47 3.90 -4.25
N ASP A 196 32.98 4.55 -3.19
CA ASP A 196 33.67 4.54 -1.90
C ASP A 196 33.78 3.12 -1.31
N GLY A 197 32.72 2.32 -1.45
CA GLY A 197 32.67 0.93 -0.99
C GLY A 197 33.62 0.00 -1.73
N LEU A 198 33.62 0.03 -3.06
CA LEU A 198 34.52 -0.72 -3.92
C LEU A 198 35.98 -0.35 -3.63
N LEU A 199 36.30 0.93 -3.56
CA LEU A 199 37.66 1.41 -3.26
C LEU A 199 38.10 1.03 -1.84
N ALA A 200 37.19 1.05 -0.85
CA ALA A 200 37.49 0.60 0.51
C ALA A 200 37.64 -0.93 0.62
N ALA A 201 36.88 -1.69 -0.16
CA ALA A 201 37.01 -3.15 -0.23
C ALA A 201 38.32 -3.57 -0.92
N LEU A 202 38.70 -2.89 -2.00
CA LEU A 202 39.99 -3.09 -2.69
C LEU A 202 41.18 -2.74 -1.79
N ARG A 203 41.10 -1.65 -1.02
CA ARG A 203 42.11 -1.31 -0.01
C ARG A 203 42.21 -2.34 1.10
N ARG A 204 41.08 -2.90 1.57
CA ARG A 204 41.07 -3.98 2.57
C ARG A 204 41.65 -5.28 2.03
N ARG A 205 41.38 -5.63 0.76
CA ARG A 205 41.99 -6.80 0.10
C ARG A 205 43.50 -6.63 -0.09
N ARG A 206 43.96 -5.44 -0.47
CA ARG A 206 45.40 -5.11 -0.55
C ARG A 206 46.08 -5.11 0.83
N ALA A 207 45.40 -4.60 1.86
CA ALA A 207 45.91 -4.62 3.24
C ALA A 207 45.88 -6.02 3.89
N ALA A 208 44.96 -6.90 3.47
CA ALA A 208 44.93 -8.30 3.93
C ALA A 208 46.07 -9.16 3.37
N GLY A 209 46.79 -8.68 2.34
CA GLY A 209 48.04 -9.28 1.86
C GLY A 209 49.30 -8.78 2.56
N ALA A 210 49.20 -7.79 3.46
CA ALA A 210 50.30 -7.29 4.27
C ALA A 210 50.11 -7.71 5.73
N ALA A 211 51.11 -8.35 6.33
CA ALA A 211 51.07 -8.86 7.70
C ALA A 211 50.63 -7.77 8.72
N PRO A 212 49.87 -8.13 9.78
CA PRO A 212 49.27 -7.13 10.65
C PRO A 212 50.32 -6.52 11.60
N ALA A 213 50.67 -5.25 11.36
CA ALA A 213 51.36 -4.45 12.37
C ALA A 213 50.40 -4.16 13.54
N ARG A 214 50.78 -4.59 14.75
CA ARG A 214 50.10 -4.27 16.02
C ARG A 214 50.11 -2.76 16.24
N GLY A 215 49.01 -2.09 15.91
CA GLY A 215 48.82 -0.64 16.07
C GLY A 215 47.65 -0.32 16.99
N ARG A 216 47.98 0.33 18.12
CA ARG A 216 47.14 0.82 19.22
C ARG A 216 45.74 1.32 18.81
N GLY A 217 44.76 0.97 19.65
CA GLY A 217 43.34 1.30 19.50
C GLY A 217 43.07 2.78 19.25
N ARG A 218 42.67 3.10 18.01
CA ARG A 218 42.02 4.38 17.70
C ARG A 218 40.59 4.33 18.24
N ARG A 219 40.34 5.12 19.28
CA ARG A 219 39.00 5.50 19.76
C ARG A 219 38.10 5.83 18.55
N LYS A 220 37.00 5.09 18.39
CA LYS A 220 35.97 5.40 17.38
C LYS A 220 35.39 6.79 17.68
N PRO A 221 35.31 7.71 16.70
CA PRO A 221 34.73 9.02 16.93
C PRO A 221 33.23 8.91 17.23
N TRP A 222 32.77 9.74 18.15
CA TRP A 222 31.38 9.94 18.55
C TRP A 222 30.53 10.52 17.41
N GLY A 223 30.16 9.70 16.45
CA GLY A 223 29.06 9.99 15.52
C GLY A 223 28.05 8.85 15.61
N ARG A 224 26.84 9.11 16.11
CA ARG A 224 25.74 8.12 16.12
C ARG A 224 25.63 7.49 14.73
N GLN A 225 25.97 6.21 14.61
CA GLN A 225 25.80 5.49 13.35
C GLN A 225 24.29 5.45 13.06
N LEU A 226 23.87 5.98 11.90
CA LEU A 226 22.51 5.76 11.37
C LEU A 226 22.27 4.27 11.39
N ASP A 227 21.20 3.93 12.08
CA ASP A 227 20.76 2.57 12.33
C ASP A 227 19.44 2.33 11.59
N ALA A 228 19.22 1.10 11.12
CA ALA A 228 18.03 0.72 10.39
C ALA A 228 16.74 1.04 11.18
N THR A 229 16.76 0.84 12.50
CA THR A 229 15.62 1.21 13.37
C THR A 229 15.33 2.71 13.35
N ALA A 230 16.34 3.57 13.27
CA ALA A 230 16.14 5.02 13.21
C ALA A 230 15.51 5.44 11.87
N LEU A 231 16.00 4.88 10.76
CA LEU A 231 15.41 5.10 9.44
C LEU A 231 13.96 4.61 9.38
N LEU A 232 13.69 3.38 9.84
CA LEU A 232 12.33 2.85 9.88
C LEU A 232 11.41 3.62 10.83
N SER A 233 11.94 4.21 11.91
CA SER A 233 11.15 5.09 12.79
C SER A 233 10.80 6.41 12.10
N CYS A 234 11.71 6.96 11.29
CA CYS A 234 11.44 8.13 10.46
C CYS A 234 10.39 7.80 9.38
N TYR A 235 10.52 6.65 8.73
CA TYR A 235 9.51 6.14 7.79
C TYR A 235 8.13 6.03 8.45
N LEU A 236 8.02 5.41 9.63
CA LEU A 236 6.76 5.30 10.37
C LEU A 236 6.18 6.67 10.75
N ALA A 237 7.02 7.62 11.15
CA ALA A 237 6.56 8.97 11.47
C ALA A 237 6.00 9.68 10.23
N LEU A 238 6.69 9.59 9.09
CA LEU A 238 6.19 10.12 7.81
C LEU A 238 4.90 9.42 7.39
N ALA A 239 4.84 8.09 7.51
CA ALA A 239 3.68 7.31 7.11
C ALA A 239 2.44 7.58 7.99
N PHE A 240 2.62 7.87 9.28
CA PHE A 240 1.50 8.01 10.22
C PHE A 240 1.06 9.46 10.43
N PHE A 241 1.96 10.44 10.26
CA PHE A 241 1.65 11.85 10.55
C PHE A 241 1.49 12.72 9.29
N ILE A 242 1.90 12.24 8.13
CA ILE A 242 1.56 12.89 6.86
C ILE A 242 0.36 12.14 6.26
N PRO A 243 -0.72 12.85 5.87
CA PRO A 243 -1.88 12.22 5.26
C PRO A 243 -1.51 11.32 4.07
N SER A 244 -1.95 10.06 4.07
CA SER A 244 -1.56 9.07 3.05
C SER A 244 -2.18 9.33 1.67
N ASN A 245 -3.12 10.27 1.56
CA ASN A 245 -3.64 10.78 0.28
C ASN A 245 -2.74 11.87 -0.34
N LEU A 246 -1.80 12.46 0.42
CA LEU A 246 -0.88 13.48 -0.10
C LEU A 246 0.31 12.84 -0.80
N THR A 247 0.48 13.20 -2.06
CA THR A 247 1.49 12.61 -2.94
C THR A 247 2.20 13.67 -3.75
N LEU A 248 3.44 13.37 -4.15
CA LEU A 248 4.14 14.16 -5.15
C LEU A 248 3.36 14.11 -6.47
N PRO A 249 3.21 15.25 -7.16
CA PRO A 249 2.62 15.28 -8.49
C PRO A 249 3.24 14.20 -9.38
N GLY A 250 2.41 13.42 -10.07
CA GLY A 250 2.82 12.52 -11.16
C GLY A 250 3.20 11.11 -10.77
N MET A 251 3.50 10.92 -9.50
CA MET A 251 3.83 9.62 -8.94
C MET A 251 2.59 8.81 -8.53
N GLY A 252 1.38 9.39 -8.66
CA GLY A 252 0.12 8.78 -8.24
C GLY A 252 0.12 8.40 -6.76
N GLY A 253 -0.73 7.44 -6.37
CA GLY A 253 -0.87 6.96 -4.98
C GLY A 253 0.42 6.42 -4.34
N VAL A 254 1.42 6.05 -5.15
CA VAL A 254 2.73 5.55 -4.67
C VAL A 254 3.65 6.70 -4.25
N GLY A 255 3.40 7.93 -4.71
CA GLY A 255 4.24 9.11 -4.49
C GLY A 255 4.17 9.74 -3.10
N THR A 256 3.77 9.02 -2.06
CA THR A 256 3.71 9.58 -0.70
C THR A 256 5.12 9.91 -0.18
N PRO A 257 5.30 10.95 0.67
CA PRO A 257 6.60 11.26 1.24
C PRO A 257 7.25 10.09 2.00
N ALA A 258 6.43 9.26 2.66
CA ALA A 258 6.90 8.05 3.32
C ALA A 258 7.49 7.03 2.33
N ASN A 259 6.83 6.80 1.20
CA ASN A 259 7.30 5.89 0.16
C ASN A 259 8.60 6.39 -0.48
N VAL A 260 8.68 7.68 -0.79
CA VAL A 260 9.91 8.30 -1.31
C VAL A 260 11.06 8.12 -0.31
N PHE A 261 10.81 8.34 0.98
CA PHE A 261 11.79 8.12 2.02
C PHE A 261 12.19 6.64 2.15
N ALA A 262 11.25 5.70 1.97
CA ALA A 262 11.56 4.27 1.93
C ALA A 262 12.48 3.91 0.76
N LEU A 263 12.32 4.53 -0.42
CA LEU A 263 13.25 4.32 -1.54
C LEU A 263 14.64 4.83 -1.21
N LEU A 264 14.77 6.03 -0.60
CA LEU A 264 16.07 6.54 -0.13
C LEU A 264 16.73 5.58 0.89
N CYS A 265 15.93 4.98 1.76
CA CYS A 265 16.38 3.97 2.70
C CYS A 265 16.86 2.68 1.99
N LEU A 266 16.23 2.28 0.88
CA LEU A 266 16.68 1.13 0.08
C LEU A 266 18.08 1.38 -0.49
N PHE A 267 18.32 2.58 -1.04
CA PHE A 267 19.64 2.95 -1.55
C PHE A 267 20.70 2.97 -0.45
N TRP A 268 20.36 3.47 0.74
CA TRP A 268 21.22 3.39 1.91
C TRP A 268 21.54 1.93 2.30
N TYR A 269 20.53 1.05 2.29
CA TYR A 269 20.75 -0.37 2.56
C TYR A 269 21.67 -1.01 1.51
N LEU A 270 21.42 -0.79 0.21
CA LEU A 270 22.25 -1.34 -0.86
C LEU A 270 23.71 -0.88 -0.74
N ALA A 271 23.94 0.40 -0.45
CA ALA A 271 25.28 0.94 -0.18
C ALA A 271 25.96 0.24 1.01
N THR A 272 25.25 0.07 2.13
CA THR A 272 25.80 -0.57 3.33
C THR A 272 26.01 -2.08 3.18
N TRP A 273 25.19 -2.74 2.36
CA TRP A 273 25.31 -4.16 2.03
C TRP A 273 26.51 -4.43 1.11
N ILE A 274 26.64 -3.67 0.00
CA ILE A 274 27.74 -3.81 -0.97
C ILE A 274 29.09 -3.47 -0.33
N THR A 275 29.14 -2.51 0.58
CA THR A 275 30.35 -2.17 1.36
C THR A 275 30.73 -3.22 2.43
N GLY A 276 29.91 -4.26 2.60
CA GLY A 276 30.07 -5.32 3.58
C GLY A 276 29.93 -4.84 5.03
N ARG A 277 29.31 -3.67 5.26
CA ARG A 277 29.12 -3.10 6.60
C ARG A 277 27.92 -3.73 7.32
N ILE A 278 26.88 -4.08 6.57
CA ILE A 278 25.72 -4.81 7.08
C ILE A 278 25.69 -6.19 6.43
N ARG A 279 25.71 -7.23 7.26
CA ARG A 279 25.43 -8.60 6.83
C ARG A 279 24.10 -9.00 7.46
N PRO A 280 23.14 -9.53 6.69
CA PRO A 280 21.88 -9.97 7.24
C PRO A 280 22.10 -10.99 8.36
N ALA A 281 21.41 -10.83 9.48
CA ALA A 281 21.56 -11.76 10.59
C ALA A 281 21.15 -13.19 10.18
N PRO A 282 21.82 -14.25 10.68
CA PRO A 282 21.45 -15.62 10.36
C PRO A 282 19.99 -15.92 10.74
N GLY A 283 19.28 -16.65 9.88
CA GLY A 283 17.89 -17.04 10.11
C GLY A 283 16.82 -16.03 9.69
N THR A 284 17.17 -14.82 9.24
CA THR A 284 16.20 -13.78 8.81
C THR A 284 15.89 -13.79 7.31
N ARG A 285 16.18 -14.90 6.60
CA ARG A 285 16.06 -14.98 5.14
C ARG A 285 14.62 -15.12 4.63
N LEU A 286 13.72 -15.68 5.45
CA LEU A 286 12.39 -16.10 5.01
C LEU A 286 11.56 -14.95 4.40
N PRO A 287 11.40 -13.77 5.04
CA PRO A 287 10.64 -12.67 4.43
C PRO A 287 11.20 -12.23 3.07
N ARG A 288 12.54 -12.25 2.91
CA ARG A 288 13.21 -11.84 1.67
C ARG A 288 12.99 -12.84 0.55
N VAL A 289 13.03 -14.14 0.83
CA VAL A 289 12.75 -15.19 -0.16
C VAL A 289 11.30 -15.09 -0.66
N VAL A 290 10.35 -14.90 0.25
CA VAL A 290 8.94 -14.73 -0.13
C VAL A 290 8.72 -13.42 -0.90
N MET A 291 9.44 -12.36 -0.55
CA MET A 291 9.41 -11.12 -1.33
C MET A 291 9.97 -11.30 -2.75
N CYS A 292 10.97 -12.15 -2.96
CA CYS A 292 11.45 -12.49 -4.30
C CYS A 292 10.37 -13.18 -5.14
N LEU A 293 9.54 -14.05 -4.55
CA LEU A 293 8.41 -14.68 -5.23
C LEU A 293 7.37 -13.64 -5.68
N LEU A 294 7.02 -12.69 -4.78
CA LEU A 294 6.11 -11.60 -5.13
C LEU A 294 6.72 -10.71 -6.23
N ALA A 295 7.99 -10.33 -6.10
CA ALA A 295 8.69 -9.52 -7.08
C ALA A 295 8.75 -10.19 -8.46
N PHE A 296 9.01 -11.50 -8.50
CA PHE A 296 8.95 -12.28 -9.73
C PHE A 296 7.56 -12.20 -10.37
N SER A 297 6.49 -12.39 -9.60
CA SER A 297 5.14 -12.30 -10.13
C SER A 297 4.79 -10.90 -10.64
N VAL A 298 5.22 -9.83 -9.95
CA VAL A 298 5.01 -8.45 -10.39
C VAL A 298 5.77 -8.18 -11.69
N LEU A 299 7.03 -8.61 -11.79
CA LEU A 299 7.85 -8.41 -13.00
C LEU A 299 7.31 -9.21 -14.19
N ALA A 300 6.85 -10.45 -13.98
CA ALA A 300 6.23 -11.26 -15.02
C ALA A 300 4.91 -10.64 -15.51
N SER A 301 4.11 -10.11 -14.58
CA SER A 301 2.88 -9.37 -14.90
C SER A 301 3.16 -8.06 -15.65
N TYR A 302 4.22 -7.33 -15.27
CA TYR A 302 4.68 -6.14 -15.98
C TYR A 302 5.09 -6.46 -17.43
N LEU A 303 5.83 -7.55 -17.64
CA LEU A 303 6.18 -8.02 -18.99
C LEU A 303 4.93 -8.41 -19.79
N ALA A 304 3.96 -9.09 -19.16
CA ALA A 304 2.69 -9.44 -19.79
C ALA A 304 1.86 -8.21 -20.20
N ASN A 305 1.95 -7.11 -19.44
CA ASN A 305 1.36 -5.82 -19.79
C ASN A 305 2.03 -5.22 -21.03
N ALA A 306 3.38 -5.18 -21.05
CA ALA A 306 4.15 -4.65 -22.17
C ALA A 306 3.84 -5.37 -23.50
N MET A 307 3.52 -6.66 -23.43
CA MET A 307 3.14 -7.47 -24.61
C MET A 307 1.70 -7.26 -25.10
N ARG A 308 0.82 -6.57 -24.35
CA ARG A 308 -0.62 -6.40 -24.72
C ARG A 308 -0.90 -5.19 -25.61
N GLY A 309 0.03 -4.26 -25.80
CA GLY A 309 -0.29 -2.96 -26.39
C GLY A 309 -1.28 -2.19 -25.51
N SER A 310 -0.95 -2.05 -24.22
CA SER A 310 -1.80 -1.37 -23.24
C SER A 310 -1.83 0.15 -23.43
N SER A 311 -2.87 0.78 -22.91
CA SER A 311 -3.03 2.24 -23.00
C SER A 311 -1.90 2.97 -22.28
N HIS A 312 -1.60 4.21 -22.69
CA HIS A 312 -0.55 5.01 -22.04
C HIS A 312 -0.78 5.17 -20.53
N LYS A 313 -2.04 5.27 -20.09
CA LYS A 313 -2.41 5.31 -18.67
C LYS A 313 -2.07 4.01 -17.93
N GLU A 314 -2.34 2.85 -18.53
CA GLU A 314 -1.98 1.54 -17.95
C GLU A 314 -0.47 1.36 -17.85
N VAL A 315 0.31 1.79 -18.85
CA VAL A 315 1.78 1.74 -18.80
C VAL A 315 2.32 2.60 -17.65
N LEU A 316 1.87 3.85 -17.54
CA LEU A 316 2.26 4.73 -16.42
C LEU A 316 1.86 4.16 -15.05
N ALA A 317 0.73 3.46 -14.97
CA ALA A 317 0.28 2.81 -13.75
C ALA A 317 1.13 1.58 -13.39
N ALA A 318 1.52 0.79 -14.40
CA ALA A 318 2.46 -0.32 -14.23
C ALA A 318 3.83 0.16 -13.72
N ASP A 319 4.34 1.27 -14.26
CA ASP A 319 5.58 1.91 -13.79
C ASP A 319 5.49 2.32 -12.31
N ARG A 320 4.38 2.93 -11.91
CA ARG A 320 4.11 3.26 -10.50
C ARG A 320 4.02 1.99 -9.64
N GLY A 321 3.44 0.92 -10.17
CA GLY A 321 3.42 -0.41 -9.54
C GLY A 321 4.83 -0.92 -9.22
N LEU A 322 5.78 -0.79 -10.15
CA LEU A 322 7.19 -1.16 -9.91
C LEU A 322 7.83 -0.31 -8.81
N ILE A 323 7.52 1.00 -8.76
CA ILE A 323 7.97 1.87 -7.67
C ILE A 323 7.40 1.38 -6.32
N GLY A 324 6.12 1.01 -6.30
CA GLY A 324 5.45 0.44 -5.12
C GLY A 324 6.11 -0.85 -4.65
N LEU A 325 6.46 -1.75 -5.58
CA LEU A 325 7.21 -2.96 -5.29
C LEU A 325 8.56 -2.63 -4.61
N LEU A 326 9.32 -1.66 -5.14
CA LEU A 326 10.60 -1.25 -4.56
C LEU A 326 10.46 -0.69 -3.14
N VAL A 327 9.38 0.04 -2.87
CA VAL A 327 9.04 0.52 -1.51
C VAL A 327 8.85 -0.68 -0.58
N TRP A 328 8.06 -1.68 -0.98
CA TRP A 328 7.81 -2.86 -0.16
C TRP A 328 9.08 -3.69 0.05
N VAL A 329 9.91 -3.85 -0.98
CA VAL A 329 11.24 -4.49 -0.88
C VAL A 329 12.11 -3.74 0.13
N SER A 330 12.10 -2.41 0.10
CA SER A 330 12.84 -1.57 1.05
C SER A 330 12.47 -1.90 2.49
N LEU A 331 11.17 -1.91 2.81
CA LEU A 331 10.69 -2.19 4.17
C LEU A 331 11.08 -3.60 4.61
N VAL A 332 10.89 -4.59 3.75
CA VAL A 332 11.22 -5.99 4.06
C VAL A 332 12.71 -6.14 4.33
N VAL A 333 13.56 -5.56 3.49
CA VAL A 333 15.01 -5.69 3.59
C VAL A 333 15.57 -4.90 4.76
N LEU A 334 15.12 -3.67 5.02
CA LEU A 334 15.58 -2.88 6.16
C LEU A 334 15.24 -3.55 7.49
N VAL A 335 14.04 -4.10 7.63
CA VAL A 335 13.64 -4.78 8.87
C VAL A 335 14.39 -6.11 9.02
N SER A 336 14.44 -6.94 7.96
CA SER A 336 14.99 -8.30 8.06
C SER A 336 16.51 -8.42 7.96
N ALA A 337 17.15 -7.52 7.22
CA ALA A 337 18.59 -7.52 7.02
C ALA A 337 19.28 -6.31 7.66
N GLY A 338 18.58 -5.19 7.84
CA GLY A 338 19.14 -3.98 8.45
C GLY A 338 19.23 -4.06 9.98
N ILE A 339 18.22 -4.63 10.66
CA ILE A 339 18.19 -4.73 12.12
C ILE A 339 18.94 -5.98 12.58
N GLN A 340 20.02 -5.78 13.35
CA GLN A 340 20.91 -6.85 13.82
C GLN A 340 20.56 -7.36 15.21
N ASP A 341 19.89 -6.54 16.01
CA ASP A 341 19.61 -6.81 17.43
C ASP A 341 18.12 -6.87 17.71
N ARG A 342 17.72 -7.83 18.53
CA ARG A 342 16.33 -8.00 18.97
C ARG A 342 15.79 -6.75 19.68
N GLU A 343 16.58 -6.16 20.58
CA GLU A 343 16.16 -4.98 21.35
C GLU A 343 15.84 -3.79 20.44
N ARG A 344 16.56 -3.64 19.32
CA ARG A 344 16.34 -2.57 18.34
C ARG A 344 15.05 -2.79 17.56
N LEU A 345 14.65 -4.05 17.34
CA LEU A 345 13.35 -4.39 16.77
C LEU A 345 12.22 -4.16 17.77
N ASP A 346 12.42 -4.48 19.06
CA ASP A 346 11.46 -4.16 20.13
C ASP A 346 11.21 -2.65 20.20
N VAL A 347 12.25 -1.82 20.09
CA VAL A 347 12.12 -0.35 20.02
C VAL A 347 11.28 0.08 18.82
N LEU A 348 11.46 -0.54 17.65
CA LEU A 348 10.68 -0.21 16.46
C LEU A 348 9.19 -0.52 16.64
N LEU A 349 8.85 -1.72 17.12
CA LEU A 349 7.45 -2.11 17.38
C LEU A 349 6.82 -1.24 18.46
N ARG A 350 7.57 -0.86 19.49
CA ARG A 350 7.11 0.05 20.54
C ARG A 350 6.78 1.43 19.98
N ARG A 351 7.62 1.95 19.09
CA ARG A 351 7.39 3.22 18.39
C ARG A 351 6.18 3.12 17.46
N ALA A 352 6.02 2.03 16.72
CA ALA A 352 4.86 1.80 15.85
C ALA A 352 3.55 1.81 16.65
N VAL A 353 3.49 1.14 17.80
CA VAL A 353 2.30 1.15 18.67
C VAL A 353 2.02 2.53 19.24
N VAL A 354 3.04 3.27 19.71
CA VAL A 354 2.83 4.63 20.22
C VAL A 354 2.34 5.57 19.12
N MET A 355 2.98 5.57 17.95
CA MET A 355 2.56 6.42 16.84
C MET A 355 1.15 6.03 16.35
N GLY A 356 0.85 4.74 16.25
CA GLY A 356 -0.49 4.27 15.87
C GLY A 356 -1.56 4.65 16.90
N ALA A 357 -1.22 4.74 18.19
CA ALA A 357 -2.14 5.21 19.22
C ALA A 357 -2.43 6.71 19.07
N VAL A 358 -1.46 7.51 18.63
CA VAL A 358 -1.69 8.92 18.28
C VAL A 358 -2.61 9.04 17.07
N VAL A 359 -2.39 8.24 16.02
CA VAL A 359 -3.29 8.18 14.85
C VAL A 359 -4.71 7.77 15.26
N ALA A 360 -4.85 6.82 16.20
CA ALA A 360 -6.14 6.44 16.75
C ALA A 360 -6.80 7.60 17.53
N ALA A 361 -6.05 8.35 18.33
CA ALA A 361 -6.53 9.51 19.06
C ALA A 361 -7.03 10.63 18.12
N ILE A 362 -6.33 10.87 17.01
CA ILE A 362 -6.80 11.78 15.95
C ILE A 362 -8.13 11.26 15.36
N GLY A 363 -8.29 9.95 15.19
CA GLY A 363 -9.56 9.36 14.75
C GLY A 363 -10.72 9.55 15.73
N PHE A 364 -10.46 9.59 17.05
CA PHE A 364 -11.48 9.98 18.03
C PHE A 364 -11.89 11.44 17.87
N TYR A 365 -10.91 12.33 17.70
CA TYR A 365 -11.19 13.73 17.42
C TYR A 365 -12.05 13.88 16.17
N ASP A 366 -11.69 13.19 15.07
CA ASP A 366 -12.42 13.26 13.82
C ASP A 366 -13.88 12.80 13.98
N PHE A 367 -14.10 11.74 14.75
CA PHE A 367 -15.44 11.21 15.01
C PHE A 367 -16.30 12.18 15.83
N PHE A 368 -15.76 12.75 16.91
CA PHE A 368 -16.55 13.61 17.81
C PHE A 368 -16.76 15.03 17.28
N THR A 369 -15.81 15.55 16.49
CA THR A 369 -15.93 16.89 15.90
C THR A 369 -16.68 16.90 14.58
N ALA A 370 -16.94 15.73 14.00
CA ALA A 370 -17.48 15.59 12.64
C ALA A 370 -16.65 16.35 11.57
N THR A 371 -15.37 16.59 11.87
CA THR A 371 -14.40 17.24 10.97
C THR A 371 -13.21 16.32 10.76
N ASN A 372 -12.45 16.51 9.68
CA ASN A 372 -11.24 15.74 9.46
C ASN A 372 -9.99 16.63 9.57
N ILE A 373 -9.11 16.33 10.53
CA ILE A 373 -7.86 17.10 10.69
C ILE A 373 -7.00 17.04 9.43
N ALA A 374 -6.97 15.89 8.73
CA ALA A 374 -6.11 15.73 7.56
C ALA A 374 -6.51 16.65 6.39
N ASP A 375 -7.75 17.12 6.34
CA ASP A 375 -8.21 18.06 5.30
C ASP A 375 -7.62 19.46 5.49
N SER A 376 -7.24 19.81 6.73
CA SER A 376 -6.56 21.08 7.03
C SER A 376 -5.06 21.06 6.74
N ILE A 377 -4.46 19.87 6.59
CA ILE A 377 -3.03 19.70 6.35
C ILE A 377 -2.75 19.84 4.85
N SER A 378 -2.38 21.05 4.42
CA SER A 378 -1.87 21.31 3.08
C SER A 378 -0.35 21.55 3.13
N ILE A 379 0.42 20.65 2.50
CA ILE A 379 1.87 20.79 2.39
C ILE A 379 2.19 21.32 0.98
N PRO A 380 2.83 22.49 0.86
CA PRO A 380 3.21 23.04 -0.44
C PRO A 380 3.99 22.01 -1.27
N GLY A 381 3.58 21.80 -2.52
CA GLY A 381 4.20 20.84 -3.45
C GLY A 381 3.62 19.42 -3.42
N LEU A 382 2.75 19.08 -2.46
CA LEU A 382 1.97 17.83 -2.47
C LEU A 382 0.54 18.06 -2.97
N GLN A 383 -0.05 17.04 -3.57
CA GLN A 383 -1.42 17.04 -4.06
C GLN A 383 -2.17 15.80 -3.57
N SER A 384 -3.49 15.94 -3.38
CA SER A 384 -4.34 14.78 -3.08
C SER A 384 -4.40 13.86 -4.30
N SER A 385 -3.98 12.61 -4.13
CA SER A 385 -4.05 11.55 -5.16
C SER A 385 -5.42 10.88 -5.25
N VAL A 386 -6.31 11.13 -4.29
CA VAL A 386 -7.65 10.55 -4.25
C VAL A 386 -8.66 11.67 -4.52
N ALA A 387 -9.61 11.42 -5.43
CA ALA A 387 -10.78 12.29 -5.59
C ALA A 387 -11.45 12.45 -4.22
N GLN A 388 -11.71 13.69 -3.80
CA GLN A 388 -12.36 13.93 -2.51
C GLN A 388 -13.70 13.20 -2.49
N ILE A 389 -13.80 12.14 -1.70
CA ILE A 389 -15.06 11.44 -1.48
C ILE A 389 -15.86 12.36 -0.55
N THR A 390 -16.77 13.13 -1.14
CA THR A 390 -17.62 14.13 -0.47
C THR A 390 -18.69 13.51 0.42
N THR A 391 -18.86 12.18 0.43
CA THR A 391 -19.82 11.47 1.29
C THR A 391 -19.10 10.48 2.20
N LEU A 392 -18.60 10.96 3.33
CA LEU A 392 -18.00 10.17 4.42
C LEU A 392 -19.04 9.64 5.43
N ASP A 393 -20.32 9.93 5.21
CA ASP A 393 -21.41 9.65 6.14
C ASP A 393 -21.97 8.24 5.99
N ARG A 394 -22.19 7.55 7.11
CA ARG A 394 -22.92 6.28 7.16
C ARG A 394 -23.96 6.32 8.26
N GLY A 395 -25.23 6.48 7.86
CA GLY A 395 -26.30 6.85 8.77
C GLY A 395 -26.10 8.29 9.24
N SER A 396 -26.16 8.53 10.55
CA SER A 396 -25.96 9.85 11.16
C SER A 396 -24.50 10.14 11.57
N PHE A 397 -23.54 9.28 11.20
CA PHE A 397 -22.16 9.38 11.67
C PHE A 397 -21.18 9.60 10.51
N THR A 398 -20.31 10.60 10.67
CA THR A 398 -19.13 10.84 9.84
C THR A 398 -18.05 9.82 10.18
N ARG A 399 -17.57 9.07 9.17
CA ARG A 399 -16.56 8.02 9.41
C ARG A 399 -15.16 8.63 9.58
N PRO A 400 -14.48 8.39 10.72
CA PRO A 400 -13.14 8.91 10.93
C PRO A 400 -12.15 8.21 9.99
N ARG A 401 -11.30 9.02 9.32
CA ARG A 401 -10.16 8.52 8.55
C ARG A 401 -8.82 8.90 9.17
N SER A 402 -8.76 9.81 10.14
CA SER A 402 -7.49 10.29 10.70
C SER A 402 -6.55 10.74 9.57
N THR A 403 -5.26 10.44 9.67
CA THR A 403 -4.26 10.70 8.64
C THR A 403 -4.27 9.69 7.47
N THR A 404 -5.23 8.77 7.41
CA THR A 404 -5.32 7.81 6.30
C THR A 404 -6.11 8.37 5.12
N ALA A 405 -5.96 7.74 3.96
CA ALA A 405 -6.66 8.14 2.74
C ALA A 405 -8.16 7.87 2.88
N GLN A 406 -8.53 6.85 3.64
CA GLN A 406 -9.92 6.46 3.83
C GLN A 406 -10.16 5.66 5.13
N PRO A 407 -11.40 5.65 5.66
CA PRO A 407 -11.71 4.98 6.92
C PRO A 407 -11.42 3.46 6.92
N LEU A 408 -11.42 2.80 5.75
CA LEU A 408 -11.05 1.39 5.63
C LEU A 408 -9.56 1.15 5.91
N GLU A 409 -8.70 2.01 5.37
CA GLU A 409 -7.25 2.00 5.64
C GLU A 409 -6.98 2.23 7.13
N PHE A 410 -7.69 3.19 7.74
CA PHE A 410 -7.58 3.48 9.18
C PHE A 410 -7.96 2.27 10.03
N GLY A 411 -9.14 1.70 9.80
CA GLY A 411 -9.61 0.52 10.52
C GLY A 411 -8.69 -0.71 10.35
N GLY A 412 -8.26 -1.00 9.11
CA GLY A 412 -7.37 -2.12 8.82
C GLY A 412 -6.01 -1.96 9.50
N MET A 413 -5.43 -0.77 9.46
CA MET A 413 -4.14 -0.45 10.09
C MET A 413 -4.21 -0.61 11.61
N LEU A 414 -5.26 -0.09 12.26
CA LEU A 414 -5.46 -0.26 13.70
C LEU A 414 -5.65 -1.73 14.09
N ALA A 415 -6.39 -2.51 13.30
CA ALA A 415 -6.62 -3.93 13.57
C ALA A 415 -5.32 -4.76 13.48
N ILE A 416 -4.41 -4.41 12.57
CA ILE A 416 -3.08 -5.05 12.45
C ILE A 416 -2.17 -4.71 13.63
N LEU A 417 -2.26 -3.49 14.18
CA LEU A 417 -1.42 -3.02 15.29
C LEU A 417 -1.94 -3.37 16.68
N LEU A 418 -3.26 -3.51 16.84
CA LEU A 418 -3.91 -3.79 18.13
C LEU A 418 -3.32 -5.00 18.88
N PRO A 419 -3.02 -6.15 18.24
CA PRO A 419 -2.40 -7.28 18.94
C PRO A 419 -1.06 -6.95 19.59
N PHE A 420 -0.25 -6.09 18.94
CA PHE A 420 1.02 -5.64 19.50
C PHE A 420 0.82 -4.65 20.65
N ALA A 421 -0.21 -3.81 20.60
CA ALA A 421 -0.56 -2.94 21.72
C ALA A 421 -0.94 -3.76 22.96
N VAL A 422 -1.77 -4.79 22.78
CA VAL A 422 -2.17 -5.72 23.85
C VAL A 422 -0.95 -6.46 24.40
N GLN A 423 -0.11 -7.02 23.53
CA GLN A 423 1.12 -7.69 23.97
C GLN A 423 2.05 -6.76 24.76
N GLN A 424 2.27 -5.53 24.30
CA GLN A 424 3.11 -4.55 24.98
C GLN A 424 2.52 -4.06 26.31
N ALA A 425 1.19 -4.10 26.48
CA ALA A 425 0.55 -3.79 27.75
C ALA A 425 0.89 -4.85 28.83
N PHE A 426 1.02 -6.12 28.43
CA PHE A 426 1.37 -7.23 29.32
C PHE A 426 2.88 -7.46 29.51
N ASP A 427 3.74 -6.84 28.69
CA ASP A 427 5.18 -7.02 28.73
C ASP A 427 5.77 -6.70 30.14
N PRO A 428 6.41 -7.67 30.83
CA PRO A 428 7.00 -7.47 32.15
C PRO A 428 8.00 -6.31 32.22
N VAL A 429 8.74 -6.07 31.14
CA VAL A 429 9.74 -4.98 31.05
C VAL A 429 9.08 -3.61 31.28
N ARG A 430 7.78 -3.49 31.01
CA ARG A 430 7.00 -2.25 31.14
C ARG A 430 6.23 -2.13 32.45
N ARG A 431 6.36 -3.06 33.39
CA ARG A 431 5.64 -2.98 34.69
C ARG A 431 5.96 -1.73 35.50
N HIS A 432 7.16 -1.17 35.33
CA HIS A 432 7.57 0.09 35.97
C HIS A 432 6.80 1.32 35.45
N LEU A 433 6.15 1.22 34.28
CA LEU A 433 5.35 2.31 33.71
C LEU A 433 3.94 2.32 34.33
N ARG A 434 3.40 3.53 34.50
CA ARG A 434 2.02 3.74 34.97
C ARG A 434 1.00 3.02 34.07
N ALA A 435 -0.09 2.54 34.66
CA ALA A 435 -1.13 1.76 33.97
C ALA A 435 -1.66 2.46 32.71
N TRP A 436 -1.92 3.77 32.76
CA TRP A 436 -2.43 4.54 31.61
C TRP A 436 -1.45 4.56 30.41
N ARG A 437 -0.13 4.52 30.65
CA ARG A 437 0.86 4.45 29.54
C ARG A 437 0.94 3.07 28.90
N ARG A 438 0.60 2.03 29.64
CA ARG A 438 0.60 0.63 29.15
C ARG A 438 -0.68 0.32 28.40
N TRP A 439 -1.82 0.71 28.97
CA TRP A 439 -3.15 0.38 28.45
C TRP A 439 -3.74 1.46 27.53
N GLY A 440 -3.24 2.71 27.59
CA GLY A 440 -3.68 3.80 26.73
C GLY A 440 -3.69 3.44 25.24
N PRO A 441 -2.61 2.86 24.67
CA PRO A 441 -2.62 2.40 23.28
C PRO A 441 -3.71 1.37 22.95
N VAL A 442 -4.00 0.45 23.88
CA VAL A 442 -5.05 -0.58 23.69
C VAL A 442 -6.43 0.08 23.67
N VAL A 443 -6.69 0.99 24.60
CA VAL A 443 -7.97 1.72 24.68
C VAL A 443 -8.18 2.60 23.44
N LEU A 444 -7.14 3.33 23.02
CA LEU A 444 -7.22 4.19 21.84
C LEU A 444 -7.41 3.37 20.55
N MET A 445 -6.58 2.36 20.30
CA MET A 445 -6.71 1.56 19.07
C MET A 445 -8.01 0.73 19.08
N GLY A 446 -8.28 0.02 20.17
CA GLY A 446 -9.45 -0.86 20.29
C GLY A 446 -10.76 -0.08 20.30
N GLY A 447 -10.78 1.10 20.94
CA GLY A 447 -11.96 1.95 20.99
C GLY A 447 -12.23 2.69 19.69
N ALA A 448 -11.21 3.04 18.91
CA ALA A 448 -11.39 3.69 17.60
C ALA A 448 -11.96 2.73 16.54
N LEU A 449 -11.72 1.42 16.64
CA LEU A 449 -12.18 0.43 15.65
C LEU A 449 -13.71 0.46 15.44
N PRO A 450 -14.57 0.40 16.49
CA PRO A 450 -16.01 0.58 16.35
C PRO A 450 -16.44 1.93 15.77
N LEU A 451 -15.72 3.01 16.09
CA LEU A 451 -16.05 4.38 15.64
C LEU A 451 -15.92 4.56 14.13
N THR A 452 -15.16 3.70 13.45
CA THR A 452 -15.05 3.73 11.98
C THR A 452 -16.34 3.33 11.26
N VAL A 453 -17.34 2.80 11.99
CA VAL A 453 -18.64 2.31 11.48
C VAL A 453 -18.45 1.43 10.24
N SER A 454 -17.49 0.51 10.33
CA SER A 454 -17.00 -0.30 9.21
C SER A 454 -17.00 -1.79 9.53
N ARG A 455 -17.63 -2.59 8.67
CA ARG A 455 -17.63 -4.07 8.78
C ARG A 455 -16.21 -4.62 8.87
N THR A 456 -15.28 -4.10 8.06
CA THR A 456 -13.87 -4.50 8.03
C THR A 456 -13.19 -4.31 9.39
N SER A 457 -13.40 -3.16 10.03
CA SER A 457 -12.79 -2.85 11.33
C SER A 457 -13.34 -3.75 12.44
N ILE A 458 -14.65 -4.03 12.42
CA ILE A 458 -15.30 -4.92 13.38
C ILE A 458 -14.84 -6.37 13.19
N ILE A 459 -14.76 -6.85 11.94
CA ILE A 459 -14.23 -8.19 11.63
C ILE A 459 -12.78 -8.30 12.11
N GLY A 460 -11.95 -7.29 11.82
CA GLY A 460 -10.56 -7.23 12.31
C GLY A 460 -10.49 -7.31 13.84
N ALA A 461 -11.27 -6.49 14.55
CA ALA A 461 -11.33 -6.50 16.01
C ALA A 461 -11.77 -7.88 16.56
N LEU A 462 -12.79 -8.49 15.97
CA LEU A 462 -13.30 -9.80 16.37
C LEU A 462 -12.24 -10.89 16.20
N ILE A 463 -11.49 -10.88 15.09
CA ILE A 463 -10.38 -11.82 14.88
C ILE A 463 -9.30 -11.62 15.94
N VAL A 464 -8.92 -10.37 16.25
CA VAL A 464 -7.94 -10.10 17.32
C VAL A 464 -8.43 -10.67 18.66
N ILE A 465 -9.67 -10.39 19.03
CA ILE A 465 -10.29 -10.90 20.27
C ILE A 465 -10.28 -12.44 20.26
N LEU A 466 -10.79 -13.07 19.20
CA LEU A 466 -10.88 -14.52 19.09
C LEU A 466 -9.51 -15.17 19.23
N VAL A 467 -8.52 -14.69 18.47
CA VAL A 467 -7.17 -15.25 18.44
C VAL A 467 -6.42 -15.05 19.75
N MET A 468 -6.50 -13.86 20.35
CA MET A 468 -5.76 -13.59 21.58
C MET A 468 -6.42 -14.21 22.81
N VAL A 469 -7.72 -13.99 23.00
CA VAL A 469 -8.45 -14.38 24.22
C VAL A 469 -8.59 -15.90 24.36
N LEU A 470 -8.79 -16.64 23.27
CA LEU A 470 -8.90 -18.12 23.31
C LEU A 470 -7.64 -18.82 23.83
N ARG A 471 -6.47 -18.17 23.72
CA ARG A 471 -5.18 -18.76 24.09
C ARG A 471 -4.66 -18.31 25.45
N TRP A 472 -5.37 -17.41 26.12
CA TRP A 472 -5.05 -16.98 27.48
C TRP A 472 -5.53 -17.99 28.53
N LYS A 473 -4.87 -17.98 29.69
CA LYS A 473 -5.27 -18.76 30.85
C LYS A 473 -6.70 -18.38 31.29
N PRO A 474 -7.50 -19.30 31.86
CA PRO A 474 -8.90 -19.05 32.21
C PRO A 474 -9.13 -17.77 33.02
N GLU A 475 -8.28 -17.50 34.02
CA GLU A 475 -8.36 -16.30 34.86
C GLU A 475 -8.30 -15.00 34.04
N ARG A 476 -7.32 -14.89 33.13
CA ARG A 476 -7.18 -13.72 32.26
C ARG A 476 -8.26 -13.67 31.19
N ARG A 477 -8.69 -14.83 30.70
CA ARG A 477 -9.73 -14.95 29.68
C ARG A 477 -11.06 -14.40 30.19
N TRP A 478 -11.50 -14.80 31.37
CA TRP A 478 -12.76 -14.32 31.94
C TRP A 478 -12.71 -12.83 32.30
N ALA A 479 -11.59 -12.35 32.84
CA ALA A 479 -11.39 -10.92 33.08
C ALA A 479 -11.46 -10.10 31.78
N ALA A 480 -10.85 -10.60 30.70
CA ALA A 480 -10.88 -9.93 29.39
C ALA A 480 -12.29 -9.94 28.77
N ILE A 481 -13.03 -11.05 28.87
CA ILE A 481 -14.41 -11.14 28.42
C ILE A 481 -15.29 -10.15 29.19
N GLY A 482 -15.16 -10.10 30.52
CA GLY A 482 -15.87 -9.12 31.35
C GLY A 482 -15.56 -7.67 30.96
N LEU A 483 -14.28 -7.34 30.73
CA LEU A 483 -13.87 -6.02 30.27
C LEU A 483 -14.43 -5.68 28.88
N LEU A 484 -14.42 -6.62 27.94
CA LEU A 484 -14.98 -6.43 26.59
C LEU A 484 -16.49 -6.20 26.64
N MET A 485 -17.22 -7.01 27.41
CA MET A 485 -18.66 -6.85 27.63
C MET A 485 -18.98 -5.50 28.28
N GLY A 486 -18.22 -5.11 29.32
CA GLY A 486 -18.33 -3.80 29.95
C GLY A 486 -18.02 -2.65 28.98
N SER A 487 -17.04 -2.83 28.09
CA SER A 487 -16.69 -1.83 27.08
C SER A 487 -17.82 -1.65 26.07
N VAL A 488 -18.45 -2.73 25.59
CA VAL A 488 -19.63 -2.66 24.70
C VAL A 488 -20.79 -1.96 25.39
N ALA A 489 -21.05 -2.27 26.67
CA ALA A 489 -22.08 -1.57 27.46
C ALA A 489 -21.76 -0.07 27.61
N CYS A 490 -20.51 0.27 27.86
CA CYS A 490 -20.05 1.67 27.95
C CYS A 490 -20.23 2.40 26.61
N PHE A 491 -19.86 1.78 25.48
CA PHE A 491 -20.09 2.33 24.15
C PHE A 491 -21.58 2.57 23.85
N LYS A 492 -22.46 1.68 24.30
CA LYS A 492 -23.92 1.85 24.18
C LYS A 492 -24.41 3.13 24.85
N VAL A 493 -23.80 3.49 25.98
CA VAL A 493 -24.18 4.67 26.79
C VAL A 493 -23.54 5.95 26.26
N ILE A 494 -22.24 5.92 25.93
CA ILE A 494 -21.49 7.11 25.46
C ILE A 494 -21.94 7.53 24.06
N ILE A 495 -22.22 6.57 23.17
CA ILE A 495 -22.54 6.83 21.76
C ILE A 495 -23.87 6.14 21.43
N PRO A 496 -25.01 6.77 21.76
CA PRO A 496 -26.31 6.20 21.46
C PRO A 496 -26.47 6.03 19.95
N GLY A 497 -27.02 4.89 19.52
CA GLY A 497 -27.22 4.56 18.11
C GLY A 497 -26.08 3.78 17.45
N LEU A 498 -24.83 3.88 17.92
CA LEU A 498 -23.67 3.24 17.26
C LEU A 498 -23.82 1.71 17.13
N ILE A 499 -24.21 1.04 18.22
CA ILE A 499 -24.42 -0.42 18.20
C ILE A 499 -25.55 -0.78 17.23
N GLY A 500 -26.65 0.00 17.25
CA GLY A 500 -27.77 -0.18 16.33
C GLY A 500 -27.33 -0.07 14.88
N THR A 501 -26.53 0.94 14.55
CA THR A 501 -25.93 1.11 13.23
C THR A 501 -25.05 -0.09 12.87
N ILE A 502 -24.12 -0.51 13.73
CA ILE A 502 -23.27 -1.68 13.46
C ILE A 502 -24.11 -2.95 13.26
N THR A 503 -25.11 -3.20 14.09
CA THR A 503 -25.99 -4.37 13.95
C THR A 503 -26.78 -4.33 12.64
N ALA A 504 -27.28 -3.16 12.23
CA ALA A 504 -27.95 -2.98 10.96
C ALA A 504 -27.00 -3.27 9.78
N LEU A 505 -25.73 -2.84 9.85
CA LEU A 505 -24.73 -3.14 8.82
C LEU A 505 -24.50 -4.63 8.60
N PHE A 506 -24.52 -5.42 9.68
CA PHE A 506 -24.38 -6.88 9.59
C PHE A 506 -25.69 -7.55 9.20
N ALA A 507 -26.84 -7.08 9.70
CA ALA A 507 -28.15 -7.59 9.32
C ALA A 507 -28.39 -7.43 7.80
N SER A 508 -28.17 -6.23 7.25
CA SER A 508 -28.30 -5.96 5.81
C SER A 508 -27.30 -6.75 4.94
N PHE A 509 -26.14 -7.11 5.51
CA PHE A 509 -25.20 -8.00 4.84
C PHE A 509 -25.73 -9.44 4.76
N VAL A 510 -26.25 -9.98 5.87
CA VAL A 510 -26.81 -11.35 5.93
C VAL A 510 -28.06 -11.47 5.07
N SER A 511 -28.93 -10.44 5.05
CA SER A 511 -30.14 -10.42 4.22
C SER A 511 -29.90 -10.06 2.75
N ASN A 512 -28.62 -9.83 2.34
CA ASN A 512 -28.22 -9.45 0.99
C ASN A 512 -29.02 -8.27 0.39
N SER A 513 -29.51 -7.37 1.24
CA SER A 513 -30.39 -6.25 0.91
C SER A 513 -29.68 -4.90 0.86
N ASP A 514 -28.38 -4.86 1.16
CA ASP A 514 -27.52 -3.67 1.00
C ASP A 514 -27.02 -3.57 -0.45
N SER A 515 -27.10 -2.37 -1.03
CA SER A 515 -26.53 -2.03 -2.34
C SER A 515 -25.03 -2.34 -2.41
N SER A 516 -24.31 -2.22 -1.28
CA SER A 516 -22.88 -2.55 -1.21
C SER A 516 -22.57 -4.04 -1.40
N THR A 517 -23.44 -4.96 -0.96
CA THR A 517 -23.19 -6.41 -1.07
C THR A 517 -23.55 -6.90 -2.47
N GLN A 518 -24.68 -6.42 -3.01
CA GLN A 518 -25.09 -6.73 -4.39
C GLN A 518 -24.07 -6.21 -5.40
N ALA A 519 -23.57 -4.98 -5.22
CA ALA A 519 -22.51 -4.43 -6.08
C ALA A 519 -21.24 -5.29 -6.07
N ARG A 520 -20.85 -5.88 -4.93
CA ARG A 520 -19.66 -6.76 -4.85
C ARG A 520 -19.86 -8.08 -5.58
N THR A 521 -21.03 -8.70 -5.44
CA THR A 521 -21.34 -9.97 -6.12
C THR A 521 -21.33 -9.80 -7.64
N VAL A 522 -21.88 -8.70 -8.15
CA VAL A 522 -21.82 -8.35 -9.58
C VAL A 522 -20.39 -8.06 -10.05
N LYS A 523 -19.56 -7.43 -9.22
CA LYS A 523 -18.14 -7.19 -9.54
C LYS A 523 -17.33 -8.49 -9.65
N TYR A 524 -17.69 -9.54 -8.90
CA TYR A 524 -16.98 -10.82 -8.96
C TYR A 524 -17.17 -11.53 -10.30
N SER A 525 -18.39 -11.53 -10.84
CA SER A 525 -18.62 -12.05 -12.20
C SER A 525 -17.95 -11.18 -13.26
N ALA A 526 -17.86 -9.87 -13.04
CA ALA A 526 -17.16 -8.96 -13.94
C ALA A 526 -15.63 -9.20 -14.02
N ILE A 527 -15.02 -9.90 -13.06
CA ILE A 527 -13.58 -10.24 -13.09
C ILE A 527 -13.29 -11.49 -13.91
N VAL A 528 -14.27 -12.38 -14.04
CA VAL A 528 -14.11 -13.68 -14.71
C VAL A 528 -13.57 -13.54 -16.14
N PRO A 529 -14.07 -12.61 -17.00
CA PRO A 529 -13.53 -12.43 -18.35
C PRO A 529 -12.05 -12.10 -18.36
N TYR A 530 -11.60 -11.19 -17.49
CA TYR A 530 -10.19 -10.79 -17.39
C TYR A 530 -9.29 -11.92 -16.92
N LEU A 531 -9.79 -12.80 -16.04
CA LEU A 531 -9.08 -13.98 -15.60
C LEU A 531 -9.01 -15.05 -16.71
N SER A 532 -10.10 -15.24 -17.47
CA SER A 532 -10.13 -16.22 -18.56
C SER A 532 -9.22 -15.84 -19.73
N GLU A 533 -9.11 -14.55 -20.03
CA GLU A 533 -8.19 -14.07 -21.07
C GLU A 533 -6.72 -14.27 -20.68
N ARG A 534 -6.39 -14.06 -19.39
CA ARG A 534 -5.00 -14.01 -18.91
C ARG A 534 -4.81 -14.68 -17.54
N PRO A 535 -4.93 -16.01 -17.47
CA PRO A 535 -5.01 -16.72 -16.20
C PRO A 535 -3.73 -16.69 -15.36
N LEU A 536 -2.55 -16.64 -15.99
CA LEU A 536 -1.28 -16.81 -15.28
C LEU A 536 -0.73 -15.51 -14.70
N PHE A 537 -0.56 -14.48 -15.54
CA PHE A 537 0.14 -13.24 -15.20
C PHE A 537 -0.76 -11.98 -15.21
N GLY A 538 -2.05 -12.15 -15.49
CA GLY A 538 -3.02 -11.08 -15.50
C GLY A 538 -2.71 -9.98 -16.52
N ARG A 539 -3.20 -8.77 -16.24
CA ARG A 539 -3.12 -7.61 -17.14
C ARG A 539 -1.96 -6.66 -16.87
N GLY A 540 -1.23 -6.85 -15.78
CA GLY A 540 -0.21 -5.93 -15.30
C GLY A 540 -0.48 -5.50 -13.86
N PHE A 541 0.54 -5.58 -13.00
CA PHE A 541 0.43 -5.08 -11.63
C PHE A 541 0.20 -3.56 -11.61
N GLY A 542 -0.85 -3.11 -10.91
CA GLY A 542 -1.24 -1.70 -10.83
C GLY A 542 -1.97 -1.15 -12.06
N THR A 543 -2.30 -1.96 -13.07
CA THR A 543 -2.97 -1.48 -14.29
C THR A 543 -4.49 -1.49 -14.21
N PHE A 544 -5.08 -2.09 -13.17
CA PHE A 544 -6.53 -2.13 -12.98
C PHE A 544 -7.05 -0.84 -12.33
N LEU A 545 -6.92 0.27 -13.06
CA LEU A 545 -7.30 1.60 -12.61
C LEU A 545 -8.83 1.74 -12.52
N PRO A 546 -9.38 2.23 -11.40
CA PRO A 546 -10.82 2.44 -11.26
C PRO A 546 -11.44 3.40 -12.30
N GLU A 547 -10.65 4.32 -12.84
CA GLU A 547 -11.06 5.26 -13.89
C GLU A 547 -11.25 4.56 -15.25
N LEU A 548 -10.53 3.47 -15.51
CA LEU A 548 -10.62 2.69 -16.76
C LEU A 548 -11.54 1.47 -16.60
N PHE A 549 -11.66 0.93 -15.38
CA PHE A 549 -12.40 -0.27 -15.07
C PHE A 549 -13.42 0.01 -13.96
N PHE A 550 -13.22 -0.57 -12.78
CA PHE A 550 -14.07 -0.38 -11.61
C PHE A 550 -13.30 -0.73 -10.33
N PHE A 551 -13.78 -0.29 -9.18
CA PHE A 551 -13.22 -0.71 -7.88
C PHE A 551 -13.57 -2.17 -7.59
N THR A 552 -12.58 -3.00 -7.29
CA THR A 552 -12.79 -4.42 -6.95
C THR A 552 -13.25 -4.62 -5.51
N ASP A 553 -12.86 -3.73 -4.59
CA ASP A 553 -13.16 -3.80 -3.16
C ASP A 553 -12.73 -5.14 -2.50
N ASN A 554 -11.73 -5.81 -3.07
CA ASN A 554 -11.24 -7.12 -2.65
C ASN A 554 -9.84 -7.34 -3.26
N GLN A 555 -8.83 -7.41 -2.39
CA GLN A 555 -7.44 -7.57 -2.80
C GLN A 555 -7.17 -8.84 -3.59
N TYR A 556 -7.84 -9.95 -3.29
CA TYR A 556 -7.63 -11.21 -4.02
C TYR A 556 -8.12 -11.12 -5.45
N MET A 557 -9.26 -10.46 -5.62
CA MET A 557 -9.88 -10.20 -6.91
C MET A 557 -9.04 -9.21 -7.74
N LEU A 558 -8.56 -8.14 -7.11
CA LEU A 558 -7.62 -7.20 -7.73
C LEU A 558 -6.35 -7.92 -8.19
N THR A 559 -5.75 -8.73 -7.32
CA THR A 559 -4.53 -9.47 -7.65
C THR A 559 -4.76 -10.50 -8.75
N LEU A 560 -5.94 -11.14 -8.83
CA LEU A 560 -6.28 -12.02 -9.95
C LEU A 560 -6.37 -11.26 -11.28
N ALA A 561 -7.02 -10.10 -11.30
CA ALA A 561 -7.13 -9.28 -12.51
C ALA A 561 -5.77 -8.74 -12.98
N GLU A 562 -4.93 -8.29 -12.03
CA GLU A 562 -3.65 -7.66 -12.32
C GLU A 562 -2.52 -8.66 -12.57
N MET A 563 -2.37 -9.65 -11.70
CA MET A 563 -1.20 -10.55 -11.65
C MET A 563 -1.56 -12.02 -11.92
N GLY A 564 -2.83 -12.36 -12.12
CA GLY A 564 -3.29 -13.72 -12.37
C GLY A 564 -3.12 -14.67 -11.19
N LEU A 565 -3.22 -15.97 -11.46
CA LEU A 565 -3.08 -17.04 -10.46
C LEU A 565 -1.70 -17.04 -9.80
N VAL A 566 -0.64 -16.73 -10.54
CA VAL A 566 0.73 -16.67 -9.99
C VAL A 566 0.83 -15.57 -8.93
N GLY A 567 0.23 -14.41 -9.18
CA GLY A 567 0.18 -13.33 -8.22
C GLY A 567 -0.66 -13.64 -7.00
N LEU A 568 -1.80 -14.29 -7.19
CA LEU A 568 -2.65 -14.72 -6.07
C LEU A 568 -1.90 -15.71 -5.17
N ILE A 569 -1.21 -16.70 -5.75
CA ILE A 569 -0.39 -17.65 -5.00
C ILE A 569 0.73 -16.91 -4.25
N ALA A 570 1.43 -15.98 -4.91
CA ALA A 570 2.48 -15.19 -4.25
C ALA A 570 1.96 -14.37 -3.06
N LEU A 571 0.79 -13.74 -3.20
CA LEU A 571 0.13 -13.01 -2.13
C LEU A 571 -0.29 -13.93 -0.96
N LEU A 572 -0.88 -15.09 -1.28
CA LEU A 572 -1.28 -16.07 -0.26
C LEU A 572 -0.05 -16.62 0.48
N VAL A 573 1.04 -16.95 -0.22
CA VAL A 573 2.29 -17.39 0.40
C VAL A 573 2.83 -16.32 1.34
N LEU A 574 2.74 -15.04 0.97
CA LEU A 574 3.13 -13.91 1.83
C LEU A 574 2.29 -13.85 3.12
N LEU A 575 0.96 -13.97 3.01
CA LEU A 575 0.04 -13.95 4.14
C LEU A 575 0.23 -15.17 5.07
N PHE A 576 0.29 -16.37 4.50
CA PHE A 576 0.55 -17.61 5.25
C PHE A 576 1.94 -17.62 5.88
N THR A 577 2.93 -16.96 5.29
CA THR A 577 4.25 -16.78 5.89
C THR A 577 4.18 -15.97 7.19
N GLY A 578 3.37 -14.91 7.25
CA GLY A 578 3.13 -14.18 8.49
C GLY A 578 2.49 -15.05 9.58
N ILE A 579 1.49 -15.85 9.20
CA ILE A 579 0.81 -16.80 10.10
C ILE A 579 1.81 -17.85 10.63
N HIS A 580 2.62 -18.43 9.74
CA HIS A 580 3.67 -19.39 10.09
C HIS A 580 4.68 -18.78 11.06
N GLN A 581 5.15 -17.56 10.80
CA GLN A 581 6.12 -16.88 11.65
C GLN A 581 5.59 -16.66 13.06
N GLY A 582 4.39 -16.11 13.22
CA GLY A 582 3.78 -15.91 14.54
C GLY A 582 3.58 -17.22 15.31
N GLY A 583 3.03 -18.25 14.64
CA GLY A 583 2.86 -19.57 15.24
C GLY A 583 4.18 -20.27 15.59
N ALA A 584 5.23 -20.07 14.79
CA ALA A 584 6.56 -20.61 15.08
C ALA A 584 7.25 -19.89 16.25
N ILE A 585 7.17 -18.55 16.30
CA ILE A 585 7.67 -17.76 17.44
C ILE A 585 7.01 -18.25 18.73
N ARG A 586 5.68 -18.38 18.75
CA ARG A 586 4.96 -18.83 19.94
C ARG A 586 5.37 -20.23 20.39
N ARG A 587 5.56 -21.17 19.45
CA ARG A 587 5.98 -22.55 19.76
C ARG A 587 7.40 -22.61 20.32
N LEU A 588 8.31 -21.78 19.82
CA LEU A 588 9.72 -21.76 20.25
C LEU A 588 9.97 -20.86 21.47
N ALA A 589 9.01 -20.02 21.83
CA ALA A 589 9.14 -19.04 22.90
C ALA A 589 9.26 -19.69 24.30
N ARG A 590 10.30 -19.29 25.03
CA ARG A 590 10.57 -19.72 26.41
C ARG A 590 9.82 -18.89 27.44
N THR A 591 9.77 -17.58 27.24
CA THR A 591 9.10 -16.64 28.14
C THR A 591 7.64 -16.46 27.75
N GLU A 592 6.79 -16.13 28.71
CA GLU A 592 5.39 -15.81 28.44
C GLU A 592 5.26 -14.57 27.55
N SER A 593 6.15 -13.57 27.72
CA SER A 593 6.19 -12.35 26.88
C SER A 593 6.42 -12.68 25.40
N ASP A 594 7.34 -13.60 25.10
CA ASP A 594 7.63 -14.02 23.73
C ASP A 594 6.49 -14.86 23.12
N ARG A 595 5.80 -15.65 23.95
CA ARG A 595 4.62 -16.41 23.54
C ARG A 595 3.47 -15.48 23.14
N GLU A 596 3.25 -14.41 23.91
CA GLU A 596 2.28 -13.36 23.58
C GLU A 596 2.70 -12.59 22.32
N LEU A 597 4.00 -12.31 22.13
CA LEU A 597 4.50 -11.66 20.91
C LEU A 597 4.28 -12.52 19.67
N GLY A 598 4.56 -13.83 19.75
CA GLY A 598 4.24 -14.76 18.67
C GLY A 598 2.74 -14.79 18.36
N GLN A 599 1.89 -14.75 19.40
CA GLN A 599 0.44 -14.67 19.23
C GLN A 599 0.00 -13.35 18.57
N ALA A 600 0.64 -12.23 18.89
CA ALA A 600 0.37 -10.94 18.27
C ALA A 600 0.70 -10.93 16.77
N PHE A 601 1.85 -11.48 16.37
CA PHE A 601 2.18 -11.66 14.96
C PHE A 601 1.19 -12.57 14.23
N PHE A 602 0.78 -13.68 14.86
CA PHE A 602 -0.20 -14.60 14.30
C PHE A 602 -1.56 -13.91 14.10
N ALA A 603 -2.05 -13.17 15.10
CA ALA A 603 -3.29 -12.41 15.03
C ALA A 603 -3.23 -11.34 13.94
N SER A 604 -2.15 -10.57 13.87
CA SER A 604 -1.93 -9.51 12.88
C SER A 604 -1.94 -10.05 11.44
N ALA A 605 -1.28 -11.20 11.20
CA ALA A 605 -1.27 -11.85 9.90
C ALA A 605 -2.64 -12.43 9.52
N LEU A 606 -3.36 -13.03 10.47
CA LEU A 606 -4.71 -13.57 10.22
C LEU A 606 -5.73 -12.45 9.95
N VAL A 607 -5.64 -11.33 10.69
CA VAL A 607 -6.41 -10.13 10.41
C VAL A 607 -6.16 -9.68 8.97
N SER A 608 -4.88 -9.54 8.57
CA SER A 608 -4.49 -9.13 7.22
C SER A 608 -5.07 -10.06 6.15
N LEU A 609 -5.02 -11.39 6.36
CA LEU A 609 -5.61 -12.39 5.46
C LEU A 609 -7.12 -12.18 5.28
N VAL A 610 -7.87 -11.98 6.37
CA VAL A 610 -9.33 -11.87 6.26
C VAL A 610 -9.76 -10.52 5.72
N ILE A 611 -9.17 -9.42 6.21
CA ILE A 611 -9.60 -8.08 5.80
C ILE A 611 -9.20 -7.75 4.35
N ALA A 612 -8.17 -8.41 3.81
CA ALA A 612 -7.82 -8.32 2.38
C ALA A 612 -8.97 -8.75 1.46
N ALA A 613 -9.92 -9.56 1.92
CA ALA A 613 -11.14 -9.89 1.16
C ALA A 613 -12.17 -8.75 1.13
N THR A 614 -11.97 -7.67 1.90
CA THR A 614 -13.00 -6.64 2.13
C THR A 614 -12.70 -5.29 1.49
N PHE A 615 -11.46 -5.06 1.06
CA PHE A 615 -11.01 -3.86 0.34
C PHE A 615 -9.69 -4.14 -0.40
N ASP A 616 -9.29 -3.23 -1.29
CA ASP A 616 -8.07 -3.30 -2.09
C ASP A 616 -6.83 -2.95 -1.26
N ALA A 617 -6.49 -3.84 -0.33
CA ALA A 617 -5.60 -3.59 0.81
C ALA A 617 -4.21 -3.03 0.44
N LEU A 618 -3.58 -3.52 -0.62
CA LEU A 618 -2.23 -3.10 -1.02
C LEU A 618 -2.21 -1.75 -1.77
N SER A 619 -3.36 -1.27 -2.22
CA SER A 619 -3.50 0.06 -2.84
C SER A 619 -3.43 1.19 -1.81
N PHE A 620 -3.50 0.87 -0.52
CA PHE A 620 -3.43 1.80 0.61
C PHE A 620 -2.02 1.89 1.19
N PRO A 621 -1.29 3.01 0.99
CA PRO A 621 0.13 3.10 1.33
C PRO A 621 0.45 2.86 2.81
N MET A 622 -0.37 3.37 3.72
CA MET A 622 -0.13 3.22 5.16
C MET A 622 -0.39 1.77 5.59
N PHE A 623 -1.48 1.17 5.10
CA PHE A 623 -1.78 -0.24 5.36
C PHE A 623 -0.68 -1.15 4.80
N ALA A 624 -0.35 -1.01 3.52
CA ALA A 624 0.69 -1.81 2.86
C ALA A 624 2.04 -1.65 3.58
N GLY A 625 2.40 -0.41 3.94
CA GLY A 625 3.61 -0.11 4.67
C GLY A 625 3.71 -0.85 6.02
N VAL A 626 2.64 -0.81 6.83
CA VAL A 626 2.59 -1.51 8.11
C VAL A 626 2.59 -3.02 7.90
N PHE A 627 1.83 -3.53 6.93
CA PHE A 627 1.76 -4.95 6.60
C PHE A 627 3.12 -5.56 6.23
N PHE A 628 3.86 -4.93 5.31
CA PHE A 628 5.20 -5.43 4.93
C PHE A 628 6.20 -5.29 6.08
N LEU A 629 6.08 -4.25 6.90
CA LEU A 629 6.90 -4.07 8.10
C LEU A 629 6.63 -5.17 9.13
N THR A 630 5.37 -5.53 9.41
CA THR A 630 5.02 -6.56 10.39
C THR A 630 5.43 -7.96 9.93
N ILE A 631 5.26 -8.29 8.64
CA ILE A 631 5.76 -9.56 8.07
C ILE A 631 7.27 -9.66 8.19
N ALA A 632 7.99 -8.59 7.85
CA ALA A 632 9.44 -8.60 7.96
C ALA A 632 9.92 -8.67 9.42
N ALA A 633 9.21 -8.00 10.34
CA ALA A 633 9.49 -8.06 11.76
C ALA A 633 9.27 -9.47 12.31
N GLY A 634 8.18 -10.15 11.93
CA GLY A 634 7.90 -11.53 12.32
C GLY A 634 9.01 -12.49 11.92
N GLY A 635 9.51 -12.42 10.68
CA GLY A 635 10.61 -13.26 10.23
C GLY A 635 11.94 -12.95 10.93
N SER A 636 12.15 -11.69 11.29
CA SER A 636 13.34 -11.26 12.05
C SER A 636 13.31 -11.80 13.49
N TYR A 637 12.17 -11.66 14.18
CA TYR A 637 11.97 -12.24 15.51
C TYR A 637 12.11 -13.74 15.52
N LEU A 638 11.55 -14.44 14.53
CA LEU A 638 11.73 -15.89 14.42
C LEU A 638 13.22 -16.27 14.32
N GLY A 639 13.99 -15.51 13.54
CA GLY A 639 15.45 -15.68 13.44
C GLY A 639 16.18 -15.39 14.75
N PHE A 640 15.76 -14.39 15.53
CA PHE A 640 16.32 -14.11 16.86
C PHE A 640 15.98 -15.19 17.88
N VAL A 641 14.73 -15.65 17.93
CA VAL A 641 14.27 -16.69 18.86
C VAL A 641 14.95 -18.03 18.58
N ARG A 642 15.13 -18.39 17.31
CA ARG A 642 15.87 -19.61 16.92
C ARG A 642 17.33 -19.58 17.35
N ARG A 643 18.00 -18.42 17.27
CA ARG A 643 19.40 -18.25 17.72
C ARG A 643 19.57 -18.32 19.23
N ALA A 644 18.51 -17.98 19.98
CA ALA A 644 18.51 -18.12 21.44
C ALA A 644 18.20 -19.55 21.91
N ALA A 645 17.78 -20.46 21.01
CA ALA A 645 17.62 -21.88 21.33
C ALA A 645 19.00 -22.57 21.38
N PRO A 646 19.25 -23.54 22.29
CA PRO A 646 20.53 -24.24 22.34
C PRO A 646 20.62 -25.14 21.09
N GLU A 647 21.83 -25.42 20.61
CA GLU A 647 21.98 -26.52 19.66
C GLU A 647 21.42 -27.80 20.29
N PRO A 648 20.69 -28.64 19.53
CA PRO A 648 20.37 -29.97 20.02
C PRO A 648 21.69 -30.65 20.36
N ALA A 649 21.81 -31.16 21.60
CA ALA A 649 22.98 -31.92 22.01
C ALA A 649 23.21 -33.01 20.95
N THR A 650 24.30 -32.87 20.19
CA THR A 650 24.82 -33.97 19.41
C THR A 650 25.06 -35.07 20.42
N VAL A 651 24.31 -36.16 20.30
CA VAL A 651 24.56 -37.38 21.07
C VAL A 651 25.99 -37.77 20.73
N GLU A 652 26.95 -37.43 21.60
CA GLU A 652 28.24 -38.08 21.62
C GLU A 652 27.93 -39.54 21.87
N SER A 653 28.04 -40.36 20.81
CA SER A 653 28.04 -41.80 20.92
C SER A 653 29.10 -42.19 21.96
N PRO A 654 28.75 -42.88 23.06
CA PRO A 654 29.73 -43.38 24.00
C PRO A 654 30.38 -44.61 23.37
N CYS A 655 31.32 -44.40 22.44
CA CYS A 655 32.27 -45.46 22.12
C CYS A 655 33.41 -45.33 23.14
N SER A 656 33.23 -46.05 24.25
CA SER A 656 34.24 -46.23 25.29
C SER A 656 35.56 -46.69 24.65
N SER A 657 36.62 -45.90 24.84
CA SER A 657 37.98 -46.40 24.71
C SER A 657 38.19 -47.48 25.78
N ALA A 658 38.00 -48.74 25.38
CA ALA A 658 38.35 -49.89 26.20
C ALA A 658 39.84 -49.80 26.53
N SER A 659 40.12 -49.75 27.83
CA SER A 659 41.41 -49.95 28.47
C SER A 659 42.12 -51.17 27.90
N GLN A 660 43.26 -50.98 27.25
CA GLN A 660 44.25 -52.05 27.06
C GLN A 660 45.09 -52.15 28.34
N PRO A 661 45.30 -53.36 28.90
CA PRO A 661 46.13 -53.56 30.08
C PRO A 661 47.61 -53.39 29.75
N THR A 662 48.34 -52.77 30.67
CA THR A 662 49.80 -52.72 30.73
C THR A 662 50.38 -54.15 30.73
N ALA A 663 50.97 -54.57 29.60
CA ALA A 663 51.81 -55.76 29.55
C ALA A 663 53.21 -55.41 30.07
N ASP A 664 53.48 -55.94 31.26
CA ASP A 664 54.78 -56.02 31.92
C ASP A 664 55.81 -56.69 30.99
N ARG A 665 56.87 -55.95 30.63
CA ARG A 665 58.05 -56.52 29.97
C ARG A 665 59.00 -57.03 31.05
N SER A 666 58.78 -58.28 31.46
CA SER A 666 59.79 -59.03 32.20
C SER A 666 60.95 -59.39 31.28
N ARG A 667 62.15 -59.05 31.75
CA ARG A 667 63.45 -59.52 31.26
C ARG A 667 63.52 -61.04 31.40
N VAL A 668 64.09 -61.74 30.42
CA VAL A 668 65.02 -62.86 30.67
C VAL A 668 66.08 -62.88 29.55
N PRO A 669 67.38 -62.92 29.87
CA PRO A 669 68.44 -63.19 28.90
C PRO A 669 68.75 -64.69 28.80
N ALA A 670 69.44 -65.04 27.72
CA ALA A 670 70.30 -66.21 27.51
C ALA A 670 69.71 -67.46 26.82
N LEU A 671 70.41 -67.76 25.72
CA LEU A 671 70.61 -69.00 24.95
C LEU A 671 69.56 -69.37 23.91
#